data_AF-A0A077ZJG0-F1
#
_entry.id   AF-A0A077ZJG0-F1
#
_cell.length_a   1.000
_cell.length_b   1.000
_cell.length_c   1.000
_cell.angle_alpha   90.00
_cell.angle_beta   90.00
_cell.angle_gamma   90.00
#
_symmetry.space_group_name_H-M   'P 1'
#
loop_
_entity.id
_entity.type
_entity.pdbx_description
1 polymer ?
#
loop_
_entity_poly.entity_id
_entity_poly.type
_entity_poly.pdbx_seq_one_letter_code
_entity_poly.pdbx_strand_id
1 'polypeptide(L)'
;MGPLAALSFLLAVSVALKDPYETLEIQRGASPDAIKRAYKRLAKIWHPDKNADPEANRRFIDINEAYQYLTNPNRHHAEQFGFRGKAHTFADFGHFGYQFAAPFQSFTKHNVDFRVLLRSYQEHVLKISRSRPYVIFFYSGLCIACIGMEPVWEEVVNILTNSGVSVGTVNAMFEGKLAGELRVTSVPSVVILFNGDVHRCPISVRAQDYVDCVRRIFPSELILHLKGYGDFVAFHLNSVSHNKVSVVFFGTDSEPALLALVTASQFFDFCHFGYVQWSQQSTRFGSIPIRLSEAGNVMIFKESSEWPVVNQPLSRTTVAKLIKENKLLSFPRLSSQLHFDTICGYGTEAPSMQKLCVLLLASRQPSDKFQIDAYLRHLSLLSPKAALVSHCYVYSETQGSFLRSFMTAADEKKMLSGRDFKTVVLLKRQGKSKAQFRILLDAWNARDDHVNQSVHQLTYEMDMASRQSYRLDRWAKLAELRDENGPGVYHRLAKNLVKGVRQFFRGISKEEALPVVSVVATFVVIFLFGGLLHYAANAEEQSQSRLSPSSRSSLAMDKPAVLSRLIRELRAETYFGMVRLLKPGCRTLVVLCDANSKDTLVSQFGDMIWPWRRNKTLMFGYLMVERNIDWFRQLLELTVADTSLANINARNVVGTVLALNGFRQYYCIYHPKYRSSLKGYRQSKNRDKQTRYFRSMGIGSDETDTSEEERLEERHLDEVQKKKSFKVEELLEGLPNWLDRLFDGNVKRFHISEWPPVK
;
A
#
# COMPACT_ATOMS: atom_id res chain seq x y z
N MET A 1 -30.59 -9.15 33.79
CA MET A 1 -31.33 -10.11 32.94
C MET A 1 -31.40 -9.55 31.53
N GLY A 2 -31.09 -10.36 30.52
CA GLY A 2 -31.38 -10.07 29.10
C GLY A 2 -30.21 -9.56 28.26
N PRO A 3 -29.50 -10.45 27.53
CA PRO A 3 -28.69 -10.07 26.38
C PRO A 3 -29.59 -10.07 25.13
N LEU A 4 -30.08 -8.90 24.71
CA LEU A 4 -30.88 -8.77 23.48
C LEU A 4 -30.43 -7.63 22.55
N ALA A 5 -29.20 -7.14 22.69
CA ALA A 5 -28.70 -6.00 21.89
C ALA A 5 -27.52 -6.32 20.96
N ALA A 6 -27.13 -7.59 20.77
CA ALA A 6 -25.86 -7.93 20.11
C ALA A 6 -25.95 -8.79 18.83
N LEU A 7 -27.10 -8.89 18.14
CA LEU A 7 -27.24 -9.87 17.04
C LEU A 7 -27.94 -9.46 15.74
N SER A 8 -28.10 -8.16 15.42
CA SER A 8 -28.69 -7.77 14.12
C SER A 8 -27.79 -6.92 13.20
N PHE A 9 -26.48 -6.90 13.44
CA PHE A 9 -25.50 -6.22 12.55
C PHE A 9 -24.79 -7.17 11.57
N LEU A 10 -25.50 -8.19 11.08
CA LEU A 10 -25.10 -9.09 9.99
C LEU A 10 -25.89 -8.84 8.70
N LEU A 11 -26.13 -7.57 8.33
CA LEU A 11 -26.34 -7.21 6.93
C LEU A 11 -24.97 -7.05 6.25
N ALA A 12 -24.21 -8.15 6.24
CA ALA A 12 -23.31 -8.38 5.14
C ALA A 12 -24.20 -8.42 3.91
N VAL A 13 -23.98 -7.51 2.96
CA VAL A 13 -24.54 -7.61 1.62
C VAL A 13 -23.98 -8.91 1.04
N SER A 14 -24.65 -10.02 1.33
CA SER A 14 -24.63 -11.19 0.49
C SER A 14 -25.07 -10.66 -0.85
N VAL A 15 -24.11 -10.52 -1.77
CA VAL A 15 -24.40 -10.53 -3.19
C VAL A 15 -25.22 -11.80 -3.37
N ALA A 16 -26.54 -11.64 -3.38
CA ALA A 16 -27.45 -12.74 -3.58
C ALA A 16 -27.03 -13.31 -4.93
N LEU A 17 -26.44 -14.51 -4.92
CA LEU A 17 -26.36 -15.34 -6.11
C LEU A 17 -27.75 -15.28 -6.72
N LYS A 18 -27.87 -14.71 -7.92
CA LYS A 18 -29.15 -14.66 -8.63
C LYS A 18 -29.73 -16.06 -8.57
N ASP A 19 -31.00 -16.17 -8.23
CA ASP A 19 -31.64 -17.47 -8.12
C ASP A 19 -31.41 -18.22 -9.45
N PRO A 20 -30.73 -19.38 -9.44
CA PRO A 20 -30.40 -20.08 -10.67
C PRO A 20 -31.65 -20.54 -11.44
N TYR A 21 -32.79 -20.75 -10.76
CA TYR A 21 -34.07 -21.02 -11.41
C TYR A 21 -34.63 -19.80 -12.13
N GLU A 22 -34.58 -18.65 -11.48
CA GLU A 22 -35.01 -17.37 -12.05
C GLU A 22 -34.13 -16.99 -13.25
N THR A 23 -32.82 -17.23 -13.14
CA THR A 23 -31.85 -16.97 -14.21
C THR A 23 -32.08 -17.83 -15.44
N LEU A 24 -32.52 -19.08 -15.26
CA LEU A 24 -32.93 -19.96 -16.36
C LEU A 24 -34.41 -19.84 -16.75
N GLU A 25 -35.18 -18.93 -16.14
CA GLU A 25 -36.62 -18.75 -16.38
C GLU A 25 -37.42 -20.06 -16.23
N ILE A 26 -37.10 -20.84 -15.19
CA ILE A 26 -37.75 -22.12 -14.88
C ILE A 26 -38.25 -22.13 -13.45
N GLN A 27 -39.25 -22.97 -13.17
CA GLN A 27 -39.74 -23.18 -11.81
C GLN A 27 -38.76 -24.03 -10.99
N ARG A 28 -38.74 -23.80 -9.67
CA ARG A 28 -38.00 -24.63 -8.72
C ARG A 28 -38.49 -26.08 -8.80
N GLY A 29 -37.55 -27.02 -8.96
CA GLY A 29 -37.89 -28.44 -9.14
C GLY A 29 -38.12 -28.87 -10.59
N ALA A 30 -37.82 -28.01 -11.58
CA ALA A 30 -37.81 -28.39 -12.99
C ALA A 30 -36.95 -29.65 -13.24
N SER A 31 -37.44 -30.54 -14.11
CA SER A 31 -36.73 -31.76 -14.49
C SER A 31 -35.40 -31.44 -15.18
N PRO A 32 -34.41 -32.35 -15.16
CA PRO A 32 -33.13 -32.17 -15.85
C PRO A 32 -33.30 -31.79 -17.33
N ASP A 33 -34.30 -32.37 -18.00
CA ASP A 33 -34.63 -32.05 -19.39
C ASP A 33 -35.21 -30.64 -19.57
N ALA A 34 -35.97 -30.15 -18.59
CA ALA A 34 -36.49 -28.78 -18.61
C ALA A 34 -35.35 -27.76 -18.39
N ILE A 35 -34.43 -28.03 -17.46
CA ILE A 35 -33.21 -27.23 -17.24
C ILE A 35 -32.39 -27.17 -18.54
N LYS A 36 -32.18 -28.30 -19.20
CA LYS A 36 -31.45 -28.40 -20.47
C LYS A 36 -32.14 -27.66 -21.61
N ARG A 37 -33.48 -27.75 -21.71
CA ARG A 37 -34.27 -27.02 -22.71
C ARG A 37 -34.19 -25.50 -22.48
N ALA A 38 -34.32 -25.06 -21.24
CA ALA A 38 -34.21 -23.65 -20.87
C ALA A 38 -32.83 -23.08 -21.16
N TYR A 39 -31.76 -23.79 -20.78
CA TYR A 39 -30.39 -23.42 -21.11
C TYR A 39 -30.19 -23.27 -22.62
N LYS A 40 -30.60 -24.27 -23.43
CA LYS A 40 -30.49 -24.19 -24.90
C LYS A 40 -31.24 -23.00 -25.49
N ARG A 41 -32.44 -22.71 -24.98
CA ARG A 41 -33.27 -21.57 -25.42
C ARG A 41 -32.57 -20.25 -25.08
N LEU A 42 -32.14 -20.06 -23.85
CA LEU A 42 -31.53 -18.83 -23.36
C LEU A 42 -30.13 -18.60 -23.93
N ALA A 43 -29.31 -19.64 -24.04
CA ALA A 43 -28.00 -19.57 -24.67
C ALA A 43 -28.09 -19.19 -26.16
N LYS A 44 -29.17 -19.56 -26.85
CA LYS A 44 -29.43 -19.13 -28.24
C LYS A 44 -29.84 -17.65 -28.35
N ILE A 45 -30.57 -17.13 -27.35
CA ILE A 45 -31.07 -15.74 -27.31
C ILE A 45 -29.99 -14.77 -26.84
N TRP A 46 -29.22 -15.14 -25.82
CA TRP A 46 -28.21 -14.29 -25.19
C TRP A 46 -26.79 -14.55 -25.72
N HIS A 47 -26.64 -15.28 -26.82
CA HIS A 47 -25.32 -15.55 -27.39
C HIS A 47 -24.65 -14.23 -27.84
N PRO A 48 -23.40 -13.95 -27.45
CA PRO A 48 -22.73 -12.69 -27.78
C PRO A 48 -22.62 -12.45 -29.30
N ASP A 49 -22.47 -13.52 -30.11
CA ASP A 49 -22.44 -13.37 -31.58
C ASP A 49 -23.82 -13.09 -32.22
N LYS A 50 -24.93 -13.44 -31.55
CA LYS A 50 -26.29 -13.29 -32.10
C LYS A 50 -27.04 -12.10 -31.52
N ASN A 51 -26.61 -11.61 -30.37
CA ASN A 51 -27.27 -10.56 -29.62
C ASN A 51 -26.28 -9.43 -29.38
N ALA A 52 -26.53 -8.29 -30.03
CA ALA A 52 -25.70 -7.09 -29.95
C ALA A 52 -25.92 -6.26 -28.67
N ASP A 53 -26.78 -6.70 -27.74
CA ASP A 53 -27.01 -6.03 -26.48
C ASP A 53 -25.72 -6.06 -25.61
N PRO A 54 -25.25 -4.91 -25.09
CA PRO A 54 -24.09 -4.88 -24.18
C PRO A 54 -24.28 -5.73 -22.92
N GLU A 55 -25.52 -6.01 -22.50
CA GLU A 55 -25.81 -6.88 -21.37
C GLU A 55 -25.79 -8.38 -21.72
N ALA A 56 -25.77 -8.75 -23.02
CA ALA A 56 -25.90 -10.13 -23.46
C ALA A 56 -24.79 -11.02 -22.92
N ASN A 57 -23.54 -10.54 -22.95
CA ASN A 57 -22.42 -11.29 -22.39
C ASN A 57 -22.60 -11.54 -20.88
N ARG A 58 -23.08 -10.54 -20.11
CA ARG A 58 -23.33 -10.69 -18.67
C ARG A 58 -24.43 -11.72 -18.41
N ARG A 59 -25.56 -11.61 -19.12
CA ARG A 59 -26.67 -12.56 -19.02
C ARG A 59 -26.26 -13.97 -19.40
N PHE A 60 -25.44 -14.12 -20.43
CA PHE A 60 -24.91 -15.42 -20.86
C PHE A 60 -24.01 -16.07 -19.81
N ILE A 61 -23.16 -15.29 -19.13
CA ILE A 61 -22.37 -15.77 -17.99
C ILE A 61 -23.28 -16.26 -16.86
N ASP A 62 -24.29 -15.46 -16.48
CA ASP A 62 -25.25 -15.82 -15.44
C ASP A 62 -26.01 -17.13 -15.78
N ILE A 63 -26.45 -17.28 -17.05
CA ILE A 63 -27.13 -18.48 -17.56
C ILE A 63 -26.22 -19.73 -17.46
N ASN A 64 -24.94 -19.58 -17.78
CA ASN A 64 -23.96 -20.67 -17.66
C ASN A 64 -23.72 -21.07 -16.21
N GLU A 65 -23.60 -20.10 -15.29
CA GLU A 65 -23.42 -20.36 -13.86
C GLU A 65 -24.65 -21.07 -13.28
N ALA A 66 -25.85 -20.59 -13.62
CA ALA A 66 -27.11 -21.21 -13.23
C ALA A 66 -27.24 -22.65 -13.76
N TYR A 67 -26.89 -22.90 -15.03
CA TYR A 67 -26.93 -24.24 -15.61
C TYR A 67 -25.94 -25.20 -14.95
N GLN A 68 -24.70 -24.77 -14.69
CA GLN A 68 -23.71 -25.60 -13.98
C GLN A 68 -24.14 -25.91 -12.55
N TYR A 69 -24.70 -24.92 -11.86
CA TYR A 69 -25.24 -25.10 -10.51
C TYR A 69 -26.39 -26.11 -10.51
N LEU A 70 -27.37 -25.94 -11.42
CA LEU A 70 -28.58 -26.77 -11.48
C LEU A 70 -28.34 -28.19 -12.01
N THR A 71 -27.26 -28.40 -12.78
CA THR A 71 -26.89 -29.72 -13.31
C THR A 71 -25.96 -30.48 -12.36
N ASN A 72 -25.50 -29.86 -11.26
CA ASN A 72 -24.66 -30.53 -10.27
C ASN A 72 -25.44 -31.64 -9.54
N PRO A 73 -24.94 -32.90 -9.49
CA PRO A 73 -25.66 -34.01 -8.87
C PRO A 73 -25.87 -33.84 -7.35
N ASN A 74 -25.04 -33.04 -6.67
CA ASN A 74 -25.15 -32.77 -5.23
C ASN A 74 -26.02 -31.55 -4.89
N ARG A 75 -26.90 -31.12 -5.81
CA ARG A 75 -27.83 -30.00 -5.63
C ARG A 75 -28.62 -30.08 -4.31
N HIS A 76 -29.13 -31.25 -3.94
CA HIS A 76 -29.92 -31.40 -2.71
C HIS A 76 -29.10 -31.16 -1.42
N HIS A 77 -27.80 -31.49 -1.40
CA HIS A 77 -26.93 -31.17 -0.27
C HIS A 77 -26.57 -29.69 -0.22
N ALA A 78 -26.37 -29.04 -1.36
CA ALA A 78 -26.05 -27.61 -1.44
C ALA A 78 -27.26 -26.70 -1.09
N GLU A 79 -28.49 -27.15 -1.38
CA GLU A 79 -29.73 -26.47 -0.98
C GLU A 79 -29.99 -26.56 0.54
N GLN A 80 -29.61 -27.68 1.19
CA GLN A 80 -29.83 -27.89 2.63
C GLN A 80 -28.71 -27.31 3.52
N PHE A 81 -27.45 -27.36 3.08
CA PHE A 81 -26.29 -26.91 3.86
C PHE A 81 -25.39 -26.03 2.99
N GLY A 82 -25.54 -24.71 3.09
CA GLY A 82 -24.81 -23.73 2.31
C GLY A 82 -23.31 -24.03 2.12
N PHE A 83 -22.81 -23.72 0.92
CA PHE A 83 -21.50 -24.02 0.33
C PHE A 83 -20.32 -24.10 1.34
N ARG A 84 -19.94 -25.30 1.78
CA ARG A 84 -18.60 -25.61 2.31
C ARG A 84 -17.83 -26.43 1.28
N GLY A 85 -16.75 -25.84 0.77
CA GLY A 85 -15.99 -26.36 -0.35
C GLY A 85 -15.43 -27.78 -0.16
N LYS A 86 -15.46 -28.54 -1.25
CA LYS A 86 -14.42 -29.42 -1.78
C LYS A 86 -14.80 -29.75 -3.23
N ALA A 87 -13.93 -29.42 -4.18
CA ALA A 87 -14.14 -29.70 -5.60
C ALA A 87 -13.92 -31.21 -5.84
N HIS A 88 -14.99 -31.96 -6.07
CA HIS A 88 -14.93 -33.40 -6.35
C HIS A 88 -15.34 -33.73 -7.79
N THR A 89 -14.38 -34.33 -8.49
CA THR A 89 -14.40 -35.42 -9.50
C THR A 89 -15.62 -35.63 -10.42
N PHE A 90 -15.36 -35.52 -11.73
CA PHE A 90 -16.24 -35.79 -12.88
C PHE A 90 -16.30 -37.31 -13.26
N ALA A 91 -16.45 -38.23 -12.31
CA ALA A 91 -16.37 -39.67 -12.59
C ALA A 91 -17.72 -40.35 -12.90
N ASP A 92 -18.88 -39.79 -12.54
CA ASP A 92 -20.17 -40.53 -12.61
C ASP A 92 -21.18 -40.03 -13.66
N PHE A 93 -20.75 -39.28 -14.69
CA PHE A 93 -21.64 -38.84 -15.77
C PHE A 93 -21.56 -39.73 -17.01
N GLY A 94 -22.04 -40.97 -16.88
CA GLY A 94 -22.32 -41.85 -18.01
C GLY A 94 -23.49 -41.33 -18.88
N HIS A 95 -23.27 -41.31 -20.19
CA HIS A 95 -24.29 -41.33 -21.26
C HIS A 95 -24.89 -40.07 -21.92
N PHE A 96 -24.60 -38.82 -21.54
CA PHE A 96 -25.20 -37.68 -22.30
C PHE A 96 -24.32 -36.47 -22.67
N GLY A 97 -23.00 -36.56 -22.47
CA GLY A 97 -22.03 -35.50 -22.83
C GLY A 97 -21.33 -35.66 -24.20
N TYR A 98 -21.54 -36.77 -24.91
CA TYR A 98 -20.63 -37.21 -25.98
C TYR A 98 -20.59 -36.36 -27.27
N GLN A 99 -21.50 -35.41 -27.49
CA GLN A 99 -21.55 -34.73 -28.80
C GLN A 99 -21.24 -33.23 -28.79
N PHE A 100 -21.16 -32.57 -27.63
CA PHE A 100 -20.77 -31.15 -27.56
C PHE A 100 -19.80 -30.80 -26.43
N ALA A 101 -19.47 -31.74 -25.53
CA ALA A 101 -18.54 -31.49 -24.42
C ALA A 101 -17.26 -32.35 -24.46
N ALA A 102 -17.12 -33.26 -25.43
CA ALA A 102 -15.97 -34.15 -25.54
C ALA A 102 -14.61 -33.43 -25.65
N PRO A 103 -14.47 -32.27 -26.34
CA PRO A 103 -13.20 -31.54 -26.33
C PRO A 103 -12.97 -30.72 -25.04
N PHE A 104 -13.94 -30.63 -24.12
CA PHE A 104 -13.91 -29.67 -23.01
C PHE A 104 -13.61 -30.26 -21.63
N GLN A 105 -13.64 -31.58 -21.49
CA GLN A 105 -13.36 -32.25 -20.21
C GLN A 105 -11.87 -32.42 -19.92
N SER A 106 -11.02 -32.63 -20.93
CA SER A 106 -9.56 -32.75 -20.71
C SER A 106 -8.98 -31.44 -20.17
N PHE A 107 -9.29 -30.33 -20.84
CA PHE A 107 -8.78 -29.00 -20.54
C PHE A 107 -9.11 -28.50 -19.12
N THR A 108 -10.22 -28.96 -18.54
CA THR A 108 -10.66 -28.52 -17.22
C THR A 108 -10.07 -29.34 -16.09
N LYS A 109 -9.69 -30.61 -16.31
CA LYS A 109 -9.24 -31.52 -15.25
C LYS A 109 -7.82 -31.24 -14.78
N HIS A 110 -6.89 -30.90 -15.69
CA HIS A 110 -5.49 -30.58 -15.35
C HIS A 110 -5.30 -29.13 -14.88
N ASN A 111 -6.23 -28.23 -15.20
CA ASN A 111 -6.13 -26.81 -14.83
C ASN A 111 -6.71 -26.47 -13.44
N VAL A 112 -7.45 -27.37 -12.78
CA VAL A 112 -8.10 -27.04 -11.49
C VAL A 112 -7.07 -26.69 -10.41
N ASP A 113 -5.96 -27.43 -10.34
CA ASP A 113 -4.90 -27.22 -9.33
C ASP A 113 -4.13 -25.90 -9.55
N PHE A 114 -4.13 -25.41 -10.79
CA PHE A 114 -3.42 -24.19 -11.19
C PHE A 114 -4.36 -22.98 -11.36
N ARG A 115 -5.67 -23.14 -11.14
CA ARG A 115 -6.65 -22.07 -11.41
C ARG A 115 -6.46 -20.90 -10.45
N VAL A 116 -6.15 -19.74 -11.01
CA VAL A 116 -5.99 -18.49 -10.27
C VAL A 116 -7.31 -17.69 -10.34
N LEU A 117 -7.91 -17.46 -9.17
CA LEU A 117 -9.04 -16.55 -9.01
C LEU A 117 -8.53 -15.14 -8.68
N LEU A 118 -9.34 -14.10 -8.92
CA LEU A 118 -8.98 -12.71 -8.58
C LEU A 118 -8.49 -12.53 -7.13
N ARG A 119 -9.14 -13.19 -6.16
CA ARG A 119 -8.73 -13.14 -4.74
C ARG A 119 -7.34 -13.76 -4.52
N SER A 120 -7.12 -14.94 -5.11
CA SER A 120 -5.83 -15.64 -5.04
C SER A 120 -4.72 -14.81 -5.69
N TYR A 121 -5.04 -14.13 -6.80
CA TYR A 121 -4.12 -13.23 -7.46
C TYR A 121 -3.63 -12.11 -6.52
N GLN A 122 -4.56 -11.41 -5.88
CA GLN A 122 -4.27 -10.27 -4.99
C GLN A 122 -3.53 -10.68 -3.72
N GLU A 123 -3.91 -11.81 -3.11
CA GLU A 123 -3.39 -12.22 -1.80
C GLU A 123 -2.08 -13.01 -1.89
N HIS A 124 -1.93 -13.87 -2.89
CA HIS A 124 -0.87 -14.87 -2.98
C HIS A 124 0.03 -14.65 -4.19
N VAL A 125 -0.54 -14.57 -5.41
CA VAL A 125 0.25 -14.49 -6.65
C VAL A 125 1.11 -13.23 -6.68
N LEU A 126 0.56 -12.06 -6.34
CA LEU A 126 1.32 -10.80 -6.29
C LEU A 126 2.46 -10.80 -5.28
N LYS A 127 2.36 -11.57 -4.19
CA LYS A 127 3.44 -11.71 -3.20
C LYS A 127 4.53 -12.62 -3.74
N ILE A 128 4.14 -13.76 -4.32
CA ILE A 128 5.05 -14.72 -4.92
C ILE A 128 5.80 -14.12 -6.11
N SER A 129 5.12 -13.33 -6.95
CA SER A 129 5.69 -12.72 -8.15
C SER A 129 6.82 -11.74 -7.86
N ARG A 130 7.02 -11.33 -6.59
CA ARG A 130 8.16 -10.48 -6.18
C ARG A 130 9.45 -11.26 -6.00
N SER A 131 9.38 -12.55 -5.66
CA SER A 131 10.58 -13.37 -5.43
C SER A 131 10.88 -14.34 -6.57
N ARG A 132 9.85 -14.74 -7.34
CA ARG A 132 9.99 -15.66 -8.47
C ARG A 132 8.97 -15.33 -9.55
N PRO A 133 9.26 -15.54 -10.84
CA PRO A 133 8.31 -15.30 -11.91
C PRO A 133 7.07 -16.20 -11.75
N TYR A 134 5.91 -15.63 -12.04
CA TYR A 134 4.64 -16.33 -12.08
C TYR A 134 4.04 -16.25 -13.48
N VAL A 135 3.91 -17.38 -14.16
CA VAL A 135 3.36 -17.46 -15.53
C VAL A 135 1.88 -17.83 -15.46
N ILE A 136 1.04 -17.03 -16.10
CA ILE A 136 -0.41 -17.22 -16.14
C ILE A 136 -0.84 -17.44 -17.58
N PHE A 137 -1.53 -18.54 -17.83
CA PHE A 137 -2.18 -18.80 -19.11
C PHE A 137 -3.67 -18.47 -19.05
N PHE A 138 -4.09 -17.58 -19.94
CA PHE A 138 -5.46 -17.15 -20.14
C PHE A 138 -6.09 -17.95 -21.26
N TYR A 139 -7.19 -18.64 -20.94
CA TYR A 139 -7.92 -19.47 -21.89
C TYR A 139 -9.42 -19.21 -21.82
N SER A 140 -10.15 -19.68 -22.82
CA SER A 140 -11.62 -19.67 -22.82
C SER A 140 -12.19 -21.05 -23.07
N GLY A 141 -13.36 -21.26 -22.46
CA GLY A 141 -14.19 -22.44 -22.55
C GLY A 141 -14.65 -22.83 -23.98
N LEU A 142 -14.51 -21.92 -24.93
CA LEU A 142 -15.10 -22.04 -26.28
C LEU A 142 -14.07 -21.72 -27.37
N CYS A 143 -12.79 -21.54 -27.00
CA CYS A 143 -11.75 -21.15 -27.93
C CYS A 143 -11.00 -22.38 -28.45
N ILE A 144 -11.18 -22.70 -29.73
CA ILE A 144 -10.50 -23.83 -30.41
C ILE A 144 -8.98 -23.70 -30.31
N ALA A 145 -8.45 -22.47 -30.46
CA ALA A 145 -7.02 -22.22 -30.32
C ALA A 145 -6.50 -22.49 -28.90
N CYS A 146 -7.31 -22.27 -27.86
CA CYS A 146 -6.94 -22.66 -26.50
C CYS A 146 -6.86 -24.18 -26.37
N ILE A 147 -7.84 -24.92 -26.89
CA ILE A 147 -7.88 -26.39 -26.85
C ILE A 147 -6.66 -26.97 -27.57
N GLY A 148 -6.32 -26.47 -28.75
CA GLY A 148 -5.15 -26.93 -29.50
C GLY A 148 -3.80 -26.68 -28.80
N MET A 149 -3.76 -25.73 -27.86
CA MET A 149 -2.56 -25.40 -27.07
C MET A 149 -2.39 -26.25 -25.81
N GLU A 150 -3.36 -27.11 -25.45
CA GLU A 150 -3.31 -27.98 -24.26
C GLU A 150 -2.01 -28.80 -24.15
N PRO A 151 -1.62 -29.62 -25.16
CA PRO A 151 -0.44 -30.49 -25.03
C PRO A 151 0.86 -29.69 -24.91
N VAL A 152 0.97 -28.57 -25.64
CA VAL A 152 2.13 -27.66 -25.55
C VAL A 152 2.19 -27.04 -24.17
N TRP A 153 1.04 -26.66 -23.60
CA TRP A 153 0.98 -26.04 -22.28
C TRP A 153 1.36 -27.03 -21.17
N GLU A 154 1.00 -28.30 -21.27
CA GLU A 154 1.45 -29.34 -20.32
C GLU A 154 2.96 -29.50 -20.32
N GLU A 155 3.58 -29.53 -21.51
CA GLU A 155 5.04 -29.54 -21.65
C GLU A 155 5.68 -28.30 -21.01
N VAL A 156 5.12 -27.11 -21.29
CA VAL A 156 5.57 -25.84 -20.70
C VAL A 156 5.46 -25.86 -19.17
N VAL A 157 4.35 -26.34 -18.62
CA VAL A 157 4.15 -26.46 -17.16
C VAL A 157 5.23 -27.37 -16.58
N ASN A 158 5.50 -28.52 -17.18
CA ASN A 158 6.53 -29.45 -16.73
C ASN A 158 7.92 -28.80 -16.71
N ILE A 159 8.32 -28.11 -17.78
CA ILE A 159 9.65 -27.46 -17.88
C ILE A 159 9.77 -26.30 -16.88
N LEU A 160 8.77 -25.43 -16.82
CA LEU A 160 8.80 -24.22 -15.98
C LEU A 160 8.74 -24.59 -14.49
N THR A 161 7.86 -25.51 -14.11
CA THR A 161 7.75 -25.93 -12.71
C THR A 161 9.01 -26.64 -12.25
N ASN A 162 9.64 -27.48 -13.07
CA ASN A 162 10.94 -28.09 -12.78
C ASN A 162 12.08 -27.07 -12.66
N SER A 163 11.96 -25.93 -13.34
CA SER A 163 12.89 -24.79 -13.21
C SER A 163 12.60 -23.89 -12.00
N GLY A 164 11.55 -24.17 -11.21
CA GLY A 164 11.16 -23.38 -10.04
C GLY A 164 10.24 -22.19 -10.32
N VAL A 165 9.83 -21.99 -11.58
CA VAL A 165 8.85 -20.98 -11.98
C VAL A 165 7.46 -21.39 -11.51
N SER A 166 6.68 -20.44 -11.00
CA SER A 166 5.29 -20.71 -10.61
C SER A 166 4.38 -20.55 -11.82
N VAL A 167 3.43 -21.47 -11.99
CA VAL A 167 2.51 -21.46 -13.13
C VAL A 167 1.07 -21.44 -12.62
N GLY A 168 0.18 -20.78 -13.35
CA GLY A 168 -1.25 -20.74 -13.08
C GLY A 168 -2.05 -20.60 -14.36
N THR A 169 -3.35 -20.84 -14.27
CA THR A 169 -4.29 -20.66 -15.39
C THR A 169 -5.50 -19.84 -14.97
N VAL A 170 -6.04 -19.07 -15.91
CA VAL A 170 -7.20 -18.20 -15.70
C VAL A 170 -8.16 -18.41 -16.85
N ASN A 171 -9.40 -18.76 -16.53
CA ASN A 171 -10.45 -18.73 -17.53
C ASN A 171 -10.92 -17.29 -17.71
N ALA A 172 -10.62 -16.69 -18.85
CA ALA A 172 -10.93 -15.30 -19.14
C ALA A 172 -12.43 -15.00 -19.18
N MET A 173 -13.29 -16.00 -19.43
CA MET A 173 -14.75 -15.80 -19.41
C MET A 173 -15.30 -15.64 -17.99
N PHE A 174 -14.79 -16.41 -17.03
CA PHE A 174 -15.27 -16.34 -15.64
C PHE A 174 -14.57 -15.24 -14.84
N GLU A 175 -13.27 -15.04 -15.07
CA GLU A 175 -12.45 -14.07 -14.36
C GLU A 175 -12.16 -12.83 -15.23
N GLY A 176 -13.21 -12.30 -15.87
CA GLY A 176 -13.09 -11.13 -16.76
C GLY A 176 -12.49 -9.90 -16.08
N LYS A 177 -12.68 -9.75 -14.76
CA LYS A 177 -12.03 -8.69 -13.96
C LYS A 177 -10.52 -8.85 -13.89
N LEU A 178 -10.03 -10.06 -13.65
CA LEU A 178 -8.60 -10.36 -13.61
C LEU A 178 -7.97 -10.23 -14.99
N ALA A 179 -8.67 -10.70 -16.04
CA ALA A 179 -8.26 -10.49 -17.42
C ALA A 179 -8.17 -8.99 -17.77
N GLY A 180 -9.15 -8.18 -17.32
CA GLY A 180 -9.13 -6.73 -17.44
C GLY A 180 -7.97 -6.07 -16.67
N GLU A 181 -7.74 -6.47 -15.42
CA GLU A 181 -6.64 -5.96 -14.58
C GLU A 181 -5.26 -6.24 -15.20
N LEU A 182 -5.08 -7.42 -15.77
CA LEU A 182 -3.86 -7.82 -16.49
C LEU A 182 -3.87 -7.43 -17.97
N ARG A 183 -4.91 -6.71 -18.43
CA ARG A 183 -5.11 -6.23 -19.80
C ARG A 183 -4.91 -7.32 -20.86
N VAL A 184 -5.56 -8.45 -20.64
CA VAL A 184 -5.66 -9.54 -21.60
C VAL A 184 -6.85 -9.26 -22.51
N THR A 185 -6.58 -8.92 -23.77
CA THR A 185 -7.61 -8.54 -24.76
C THR A 185 -8.06 -9.72 -25.61
N SER A 186 -7.22 -10.74 -25.77
CA SER A 186 -7.51 -11.93 -26.57
C SER A 186 -7.03 -13.19 -25.87
N VAL A 187 -7.61 -14.32 -26.23
CA VAL A 187 -7.22 -15.66 -25.77
C VAL A 187 -6.92 -16.54 -26.98
N PRO A 188 -5.93 -17.46 -26.92
CA PRO A 188 -5.04 -17.72 -25.79
C PRO A 188 -4.04 -16.58 -25.54
N SER A 189 -3.70 -16.33 -24.28
CA SER A 189 -2.64 -15.36 -23.91
C SER A 189 -1.81 -15.88 -22.75
N VAL A 190 -0.49 -15.69 -22.81
CA VAL A 190 0.43 -16.04 -21.73
C VAL A 190 1.04 -14.76 -21.16
N VAL A 191 0.86 -14.58 -19.86
CA VAL A 191 1.32 -13.40 -19.11
C VAL A 191 2.29 -13.85 -18.03
N ILE A 192 3.41 -13.14 -17.89
CA ILE A 192 4.40 -13.37 -16.84
C ILE A 192 4.40 -12.19 -15.89
N LEU A 193 4.29 -12.49 -14.61
CA LEU A 193 4.35 -11.55 -13.50
C LEU A 193 5.71 -11.67 -12.81
N PHE A 194 6.47 -10.59 -12.76
CA PHE A 194 7.74 -10.54 -12.06
C PHE A 194 7.99 -9.15 -11.49
N ASN A 195 8.31 -9.05 -10.20
CA ASN A 195 8.58 -7.77 -9.51
C ASN A 195 7.48 -6.70 -9.69
N GLY A 196 6.23 -7.14 -9.80
CA GLY A 196 5.05 -6.29 -10.04
C GLY A 196 4.88 -5.84 -11.50
N ASP A 197 5.80 -6.22 -12.38
CA ASP A 197 5.73 -5.92 -13.80
C ASP A 197 5.02 -7.06 -14.54
N VAL A 198 4.18 -6.68 -15.52
CA VAL A 198 3.41 -7.60 -16.36
C VAL A 198 4.07 -7.67 -17.73
N HIS A 199 4.46 -8.87 -18.14
CA HIS A 199 5.08 -9.17 -19.43
C HIS A 199 4.18 -10.11 -20.21
N ARG A 200 4.04 -9.90 -21.52
CA ARG A 200 3.26 -10.79 -22.40
C ARG A 200 4.20 -11.63 -23.24
N CYS A 201 3.91 -12.92 -23.33
CA CYS A 201 4.61 -13.80 -24.25
C CYS A 201 3.77 -13.99 -25.52
N PRO A 202 4.41 -13.96 -26.70
CA PRO A 202 3.73 -14.36 -27.92
C PRO A 202 3.31 -15.84 -27.80
N ILE A 203 2.16 -16.16 -28.40
CA ILE A 203 1.73 -17.55 -28.49
C ILE A 203 2.61 -18.26 -29.51
N SER A 204 3.15 -19.42 -29.12
CA SER A 204 3.99 -20.27 -29.96
C SER A 204 3.61 -21.72 -29.76
N VAL A 205 3.83 -22.55 -30.78
CA VAL A 205 3.62 -24.00 -30.71
C VAL A 205 4.80 -24.71 -30.02
N ARG A 206 5.96 -24.04 -29.86
CA ARG A 206 7.14 -24.64 -29.23
C ARG A 206 7.22 -24.28 -27.76
N ALA A 207 7.36 -25.28 -26.88
CA ALA A 207 7.49 -25.07 -25.44
C ALA A 207 8.72 -24.19 -25.07
N GLN A 208 9.82 -24.32 -25.82
CA GLN A 208 11.05 -23.56 -25.59
C GLN A 208 10.87 -22.04 -25.75
N ASP A 209 9.97 -21.58 -26.63
CA ASP A 209 9.75 -20.14 -26.82
C ASP A 209 9.20 -19.47 -25.56
N TYR A 210 8.46 -20.23 -24.74
CA TYR A 210 7.97 -19.76 -23.43
C TYR A 210 9.09 -19.71 -22.40
N VAL A 211 10.00 -20.69 -22.40
CA VAL A 211 11.21 -20.69 -21.56
C VAL A 211 12.08 -19.48 -21.87
N ASP A 212 12.34 -19.21 -23.15
CA ASP A 212 13.12 -18.06 -23.60
C ASP A 212 12.40 -16.74 -23.29
N CYS A 213 11.08 -16.73 -23.37
CA CYS A 213 10.28 -15.58 -22.95
C CYS A 213 10.45 -15.29 -21.45
N VAL A 214 10.47 -16.31 -20.59
CA VAL A 214 10.74 -16.17 -19.16
C VAL A 214 12.18 -15.71 -18.91
N ARG A 215 13.17 -16.27 -19.62
CA ARG A 215 14.59 -15.88 -19.48
C ARG A 215 14.81 -14.38 -19.70
N ARG A 216 14.15 -13.80 -20.71
CA ARG A 216 14.28 -12.39 -21.09
C ARG A 216 13.81 -11.39 -20.02
N ILE A 217 13.04 -11.84 -19.03
CA ILE A 217 12.49 -10.97 -17.98
C ILE A 217 13.54 -10.68 -16.89
N PHE A 218 14.49 -11.58 -16.71
CA PHE A 218 15.55 -11.40 -15.72
C PHE A 218 16.55 -10.34 -16.21
N PRO A 219 17.06 -9.48 -15.30
CA PRO A 219 18.11 -8.53 -15.65
C PRO A 219 19.42 -9.28 -15.93
N SER A 220 20.21 -8.79 -16.89
CA SER A 220 21.51 -9.36 -17.25
C SER A 220 22.53 -9.34 -16.10
N GLU A 221 22.41 -8.39 -15.18
CA GLU A 221 23.27 -8.26 -14.00
C GLU A 221 22.94 -9.27 -12.88
N LEU A 222 21.88 -10.08 -13.03
CA LEU A 222 21.46 -11.01 -11.99
C LEU A 222 22.52 -12.08 -11.69
N ILE A 223 23.18 -12.59 -12.74
CA ILE A 223 24.24 -13.58 -12.66
C ILE A 223 25.39 -13.11 -13.55
N LEU A 224 26.57 -12.91 -12.96
CA LEU A 224 27.75 -12.43 -13.68
C LEU A 224 28.52 -13.61 -14.29
N HIS A 225 28.82 -13.54 -15.58
CA HIS A 225 29.66 -14.54 -16.23
C HIS A 225 31.14 -14.32 -15.84
N LEU A 226 31.76 -15.37 -15.29
CA LEU A 226 33.15 -15.37 -14.82
C LEU A 226 33.98 -16.25 -15.76
N LYS A 227 35.09 -15.73 -16.29
CA LYS A 227 35.94 -16.47 -17.25
C LYS A 227 36.95 -17.38 -16.57
N GLY A 228 37.28 -17.12 -15.31
CA GLY A 228 38.25 -17.91 -14.56
C GLY A 228 38.34 -17.53 -13.09
N TYR A 229 39.35 -18.08 -12.40
CA TYR A 229 39.53 -17.89 -10.95
C TYR A 229 39.86 -16.44 -10.57
N GLY A 230 40.62 -15.71 -11.40
CA GLY A 230 40.93 -14.29 -11.14
C GLY A 230 39.68 -13.41 -11.10
N ASP A 231 38.78 -13.56 -12.08
CA ASP A 231 37.49 -12.85 -12.12
C ASP A 231 36.64 -13.22 -10.90
N PHE A 232 36.68 -14.48 -10.47
CA PHE A 232 35.99 -14.94 -9.27
C PHE A 232 36.52 -14.27 -8.00
N VAL A 233 37.84 -14.13 -7.83
CA VAL A 233 38.41 -13.45 -6.66
C VAL A 233 37.93 -12.00 -6.60
N ALA A 234 37.95 -11.28 -7.73
CA ALA A 234 37.42 -9.92 -7.82
C ALA A 234 35.90 -9.86 -7.50
N PHE A 235 35.12 -10.78 -8.07
CA PHE A 235 33.70 -10.95 -7.80
C PHE A 235 33.41 -11.24 -6.33
N HIS A 236 34.19 -12.10 -5.70
CA HIS A 236 34.05 -12.49 -4.30
C HIS A 236 34.35 -11.32 -3.36
N LEU A 237 35.48 -10.63 -3.58
CA LEU A 237 35.84 -9.44 -2.83
C LEU A 237 34.75 -8.35 -2.92
N ASN A 238 34.18 -8.15 -4.12
CA ASN A 238 33.07 -7.23 -4.31
C ASN A 238 31.82 -7.69 -3.53
N SER A 239 31.50 -8.98 -3.58
CA SER A 239 30.36 -9.56 -2.86
C SER A 239 30.45 -9.34 -1.36
N VAL A 240 31.60 -9.65 -0.76
CA VAL A 240 31.88 -9.47 0.67
C VAL A 240 31.82 -7.98 1.06
N SER A 241 32.34 -7.08 0.21
CA SER A 241 32.27 -5.63 0.47
C SER A 241 30.82 -5.12 0.57
N HIS A 242 29.93 -5.70 -0.24
CA HIS A 242 28.49 -5.44 -0.25
C HIS A 242 27.72 -6.26 0.79
N ASN A 243 28.39 -6.96 1.72
CA ASN A 243 27.74 -7.79 2.73
C ASN A 243 26.85 -8.89 2.12
N LYS A 244 27.30 -9.51 1.02
CA LYS A 244 26.58 -10.60 0.38
C LYS A 244 27.46 -11.84 0.26
N VAL A 245 26.82 -13.00 0.32
CA VAL A 245 27.45 -14.31 0.10
C VAL A 245 27.66 -14.53 -1.41
N SER A 246 28.81 -15.05 -1.80
CA SER A 246 29.09 -15.39 -3.20
C SER A 246 28.57 -16.78 -3.51
N VAL A 247 27.65 -16.88 -4.46
CA VAL A 247 27.14 -18.15 -4.98
C VAL A 247 27.58 -18.28 -6.42
N VAL A 248 28.29 -19.35 -6.75
CA VAL A 248 28.80 -19.61 -8.10
C VAL A 248 28.15 -20.86 -8.65
N PHE A 249 27.53 -20.73 -9.82
CA PHE A 249 26.98 -21.83 -10.59
C PHE A 249 27.99 -22.27 -11.64
N PHE A 250 28.11 -23.58 -11.82
CA PHE A 250 28.97 -24.19 -12.82
C PHE A 250 28.11 -25.01 -13.77
N GLY A 251 28.32 -24.86 -15.08
CA GLY A 251 27.61 -25.59 -16.11
C GLY A 251 28.44 -25.72 -17.39
N THR A 252 28.01 -26.61 -18.28
CA THR A 252 28.64 -26.82 -19.59
C THR A 252 28.16 -25.81 -20.64
N ASP A 253 26.93 -25.33 -20.49
CA ASP A 253 26.27 -24.44 -21.43
C ASP A 253 26.84 -23.02 -21.38
N SER A 254 26.67 -22.25 -22.46
CA SER A 254 27.07 -20.84 -22.49
C SER A 254 26.26 -19.97 -21.53
N GLU A 255 25.00 -20.33 -21.30
CA GLU A 255 24.06 -19.61 -20.44
C GLU A 255 23.71 -20.43 -19.19
N PRO A 256 23.48 -19.77 -18.05
CA PRO A 256 23.02 -20.47 -16.85
C PRO A 256 21.64 -21.11 -17.07
N ALA A 257 21.42 -22.25 -16.42
CA ALA A 257 20.12 -22.90 -16.40
C ALA A 257 19.02 -21.97 -15.82
N LEU A 258 17.78 -22.12 -16.29
CA LEU A 258 16.65 -21.31 -15.80
C LEU A 258 16.47 -21.42 -14.27
N LEU A 259 16.74 -22.60 -13.70
CA LEU A 259 16.73 -22.83 -12.26
C LEU A 259 17.71 -21.90 -11.51
N ALA A 260 18.90 -21.64 -12.08
CA ALA A 260 19.88 -20.72 -11.51
C ALA A 260 19.36 -19.28 -11.51
N LEU A 261 18.73 -18.83 -12.60
CA LEU A 261 18.12 -17.49 -12.69
C LEU A 261 16.98 -17.30 -11.68
N VAL A 262 16.08 -18.29 -11.56
CA VAL A 262 14.99 -18.24 -10.57
C VAL A 262 15.55 -18.19 -9.15
N THR A 263 16.50 -19.06 -8.85
CA THR A 263 17.16 -19.10 -7.53
C THR A 263 17.87 -17.78 -7.23
N ALA A 264 18.61 -17.23 -8.20
CA ALA A 264 19.30 -15.97 -8.06
C ALA A 264 18.32 -14.83 -7.75
N SER A 265 17.18 -14.79 -8.45
CA SER A 265 16.14 -13.77 -8.21
C SER A 265 15.53 -13.85 -6.81
N GLN A 266 15.42 -15.06 -6.25
CA GLN A 266 14.84 -15.27 -4.91
C GLN A 266 15.76 -14.79 -3.78
N PHE A 267 17.07 -14.88 -3.96
CA PHE A 267 18.06 -14.60 -2.91
C PHE A 267 19.00 -13.41 -3.24
N PHE A 268 18.70 -12.65 -4.29
CA PHE A 268 19.50 -11.52 -4.78
C PHE A 268 19.85 -10.47 -3.71
N ASP A 269 18.97 -10.28 -2.72
CA ASP A 269 19.19 -9.31 -1.66
C ASP A 269 20.33 -9.69 -0.72
N PHE A 270 20.62 -11.00 -0.58
CA PHE A 270 21.61 -11.55 0.35
C PHE A 270 22.83 -12.18 -0.34
N CYS A 271 22.67 -12.57 -1.60
CA CYS A 271 23.68 -13.29 -2.37
C CYS A 271 24.02 -12.56 -3.67
N HIS A 272 25.29 -12.61 -4.06
CA HIS A 272 25.72 -12.31 -5.41
C HIS A 272 25.93 -13.61 -6.16
N PHE A 273 25.52 -13.63 -7.43
CA PHE A 273 25.55 -14.83 -8.25
C PHE A 273 26.56 -14.69 -9.38
N GLY A 274 27.42 -15.69 -9.52
CA GLY A 274 28.35 -15.86 -10.63
C GLY A 274 28.03 -17.12 -11.41
N TYR A 275 28.35 -17.15 -12.69
CA TYR A 275 28.29 -18.33 -13.53
C TYR A 275 29.64 -18.56 -14.19
N VAL A 276 30.15 -19.78 -14.08
CA VAL A 276 31.37 -20.22 -14.75
C VAL A 276 30.99 -21.31 -15.74
N GLN A 277 31.19 -21.03 -17.02
CA GLN A 277 31.13 -22.07 -18.04
C GLN A 277 32.38 -22.94 -17.89
N TRP A 278 32.18 -24.22 -17.59
CA TRP A 278 33.26 -25.12 -17.22
C TRP A 278 33.33 -26.29 -18.20
N SER A 279 34.48 -26.44 -18.83
CA SER A 279 34.77 -27.56 -19.73
C SER A 279 35.27 -28.77 -18.93
N GLN A 280 34.92 -29.98 -19.35
CA GLN A 280 35.32 -31.25 -18.68
C GLN A 280 36.85 -31.44 -18.59
N GLN A 281 37.64 -30.68 -19.35
CA GLN A 281 39.10 -30.76 -19.33
C GLN A 281 39.73 -30.18 -18.05
N SER A 282 39.05 -29.27 -17.34
CA SER A 282 39.57 -28.64 -16.14
C SER A 282 39.07 -29.34 -14.88
N THR A 283 39.97 -29.79 -14.00
CA THR A 283 39.61 -30.56 -12.79
C THR A 283 39.59 -29.74 -11.51
N ARG A 284 40.09 -28.49 -11.55
CA ARG A 284 40.23 -27.62 -10.37
C ARG A 284 39.87 -26.17 -10.66
N PHE A 285 39.19 -25.53 -9.71
CA PHE A 285 38.93 -24.10 -9.68
C PHE A 285 39.74 -23.48 -8.55
N GLY A 286 40.83 -22.79 -8.89
CA GLY A 286 41.86 -22.46 -7.90
C GLY A 286 42.44 -23.74 -7.29
N SER A 287 42.33 -23.90 -5.97
CA SER A 287 42.73 -25.10 -5.23
C SER A 287 41.63 -26.17 -5.12
N ILE A 288 40.40 -25.88 -5.53
CA ILE A 288 39.22 -26.70 -5.23
C ILE A 288 38.99 -27.73 -6.35
N PRO A 289 38.96 -29.04 -6.07
CA PRO A 289 38.62 -30.05 -7.07
C PRO A 289 37.12 -29.97 -7.44
N ILE A 290 36.83 -29.95 -8.74
CA ILE A 290 35.46 -29.92 -9.27
C ILE A 290 35.17 -31.19 -10.06
N ARG A 291 34.07 -31.87 -9.73
CA ARG A 291 33.42 -32.86 -10.59
C ARG A 291 32.06 -32.31 -11.01
N LEU A 292 31.93 -31.88 -12.26
CA LEU A 292 30.65 -31.39 -12.78
C LEU A 292 29.64 -32.53 -12.84
N SER A 293 28.45 -32.30 -12.27
CA SER A 293 27.25 -33.09 -12.58
C SER A 293 26.65 -32.66 -13.92
N GLU A 294 25.84 -33.50 -14.55
CA GLU A 294 25.11 -33.17 -15.79
C GLU A 294 24.24 -31.91 -15.64
N ALA A 295 23.57 -31.74 -14.50
CA ALA A 295 22.75 -30.56 -14.20
C ALA A 295 23.57 -29.30 -13.81
N GLY A 296 24.90 -29.41 -13.72
CA GLY A 296 25.78 -28.40 -13.15
C GLY A 296 25.92 -28.49 -11.63
N ASN A 297 26.78 -27.65 -11.06
CA ASN A 297 27.05 -27.58 -9.62
C ASN A 297 26.83 -26.18 -9.06
N VAL A 298 26.58 -26.09 -7.76
CA VAL A 298 26.53 -24.85 -7.00
C VAL A 298 27.60 -24.85 -5.92
N MET A 299 28.35 -23.74 -5.84
CA MET A 299 29.28 -23.47 -4.76
C MET A 299 28.90 -22.20 -4.01
N ILE A 300 29.02 -22.24 -2.68
CA ILE A 300 28.73 -21.11 -1.80
C ILE A 300 29.98 -20.74 -1.03
N PHE A 301 30.41 -19.49 -1.16
CA PHE A 301 31.57 -18.92 -0.48
C PHE A 301 31.11 -17.77 0.43
N LYS A 302 31.54 -17.78 1.69
CA LYS A 302 31.24 -16.74 2.67
C LYS A 302 32.34 -15.68 2.70
N GLU A 303 33.21 -15.71 3.70
CA GLU A 303 34.32 -14.75 3.83
C GLU A 303 35.62 -15.20 3.16
N SER A 304 35.82 -16.52 3.01
CA SER A 304 36.99 -17.09 2.33
C SER A 304 36.67 -17.42 0.88
N SER A 305 37.57 -17.05 -0.03
CA SER A 305 37.56 -17.46 -1.43
C SER A 305 38.16 -18.84 -1.68
N GLU A 306 38.92 -19.38 -0.71
CA GLU A 306 39.70 -20.61 -0.89
C GLU A 306 38.89 -21.87 -0.66
N TRP A 307 37.91 -21.81 0.26
CA TRP A 307 37.12 -22.98 0.67
C TRP A 307 35.62 -22.69 0.53
N PRO A 308 34.90 -23.43 -0.33
CA PRO A 308 33.45 -23.32 -0.40
C PRO A 308 32.82 -24.01 0.81
N VAL A 309 31.84 -23.36 1.42
CA VAL A 309 31.03 -23.93 2.51
C VAL A 309 30.11 -25.03 1.97
N VAL A 310 29.63 -24.86 0.73
CA VAL A 310 28.78 -25.82 0.03
C VAL A 310 29.36 -26.06 -1.34
N ASN A 311 29.46 -27.33 -1.74
CA ASN A 311 29.78 -27.78 -3.08
C ASN A 311 28.87 -28.98 -3.41
N GLN A 312 27.77 -28.74 -4.12
CA GLN A 312 26.74 -29.75 -4.40
C GLN A 312 26.20 -29.65 -5.82
N PRO A 313 25.65 -30.73 -6.40
CA PRO A 313 25.00 -30.68 -7.71
C PRO A 313 23.76 -29.77 -7.68
N LEU A 314 23.48 -29.13 -8.80
CA LEU A 314 22.34 -28.23 -8.97
C LEU A 314 21.05 -29.04 -9.06
N SER A 315 20.30 -29.12 -7.97
CA SER A 315 18.97 -29.75 -7.90
C SER A 315 17.93 -28.80 -7.30
N ARG A 316 16.73 -28.75 -7.86
CA ARG A 316 15.64 -27.86 -7.44
C ARG A 316 15.30 -27.99 -5.95
N THR A 317 15.25 -29.22 -5.43
CA THR A 317 14.85 -29.50 -4.04
C THR A 317 15.92 -29.05 -3.05
N THR A 318 17.19 -29.23 -3.42
CA THR A 318 18.34 -29.00 -2.54
C THR A 318 18.83 -27.55 -2.60
N VAL A 319 18.91 -26.94 -3.79
CA VAL A 319 19.56 -25.63 -4.00
C VAL A 319 18.92 -24.50 -3.20
N ALA A 320 17.59 -24.38 -3.25
CA ALA A 320 16.89 -23.33 -2.51
C ALA A 320 17.04 -23.51 -0.99
N LYS A 321 17.12 -24.76 -0.51
CA LYS A 321 17.35 -25.06 0.91
C LYS A 321 18.78 -24.71 1.33
N LEU A 322 19.79 -25.14 0.56
CA LEU A 322 21.20 -24.87 0.82
C LEU A 322 21.50 -23.38 0.87
N ILE A 323 20.98 -22.61 -0.09
CA ILE A 323 21.17 -21.16 -0.13
C ILE A 323 20.40 -20.50 1.02
N LYS A 324 19.17 -20.94 1.33
CA LYS A 324 18.42 -20.39 2.47
C LYS A 324 19.17 -20.59 3.79
N GLU A 325 19.84 -21.72 3.98
CA GLU A 325 20.66 -22.03 5.16
C GLU A 325 21.97 -21.22 5.19
N ASN A 326 22.55 -20.91 4.03
CA ASN A 326 23.84 -20.22 3.90
C ASN A 326 23.74 -18.80 3.32
N LYS A 327 22.56 -18.17 3.36
CA LYS A 327 22.34 -16.83 2.76
C LYS A 327 23.07 -15.70 3.48
N LEU A 328 23.56 -15.93 4.70
CA LEU A 328 24.27 -14.95 5.50
C LEU A 328 25.76 -15.29 5.60
N LEU A 329 26.57 -14.24 5.64
CA LEU A 329 27.96 -14.32 6.09
C LEU A 329 28.01 -14.82 7.54
N SER A 330 29.15 -15.34 7.95
CA SER A 330 29.43 -15.79 9.32
C SER A 330 29.37 -14.61 10.30
N PHE A 331 29.82 -13.43 9.86
CA PHE A 331 29.64 -12.17 10.58
C PHE A 331 29.00 -11.08 9.70
N PRO A 332 27.67 -11.04 9.59
CA PRO A 332 26.98 -10.13 8.69
C PRO A 332 26.92 -8.69 9.21
N ARG A 333 26.87 -7.73 8.27
CA ARG A 333 26.60 -6.30 8.51
C ARG A 333 25.10 -6.02 8.56
N LEU A 334 24.66 -5.09 9.40
CA LEU A 334 23.31 -4.52 9.30
C LEU A 334 23.26 -3.41 8.24
N SER A 335 23.20 -3.82 6.97
CA SER A 335 23.20 -2.90 5.82
C SER A 335 21.81 -2.44 5.37
N SER A 336 20.75 -3.18 5.71
CA SER A 336 19.37 -2.82 5.33
C SER A 336 18.34 -3.37 6.33
N GLN A 337 17.11 -2.87 6.27
CA GLN A 337 16.01 -3.35 7.10
C GLN A 337 15.76 -4.86 6.92
N LEU A 338 15.91 -5.38 5.69
CA LEU A 338 15.74 -6.79 5.39
C LEU A 338 16.82 -7.67 6.06
N HIS A 339 18.07 -7.19 6.10
CA HIS A 339 19.16 -7.85 6.83
C HIS A 339 18.86 -7.87 8.33
N PHE A 340 18.42 -6.73 8.87
CA PHE A 340 18.09 -6.62 10.28
C PHE A 340 16.92 -7.52 10.70
N ASP A 341 15.86 -7.62 9.89
CA ASP A 341 14.75 -8.54 10.15
C ASP A 341 15.14 -10.01 10.01
N THR A 342 16.12 -10.32 9.16
CA THR A 342 16.59 -11.70 8.96
C THR A 342 17.55 -12.15 10.06
N ILE A 343 18.50 -11.29 10.45
CA ILE A 343 19.53 -11.56 11.46
C ILE A 343 18.90 -11.46 12.85
N CYS A 344 18.30 -10.30 13.13
CA CYS A 344 17.60 -10.01 14.38
C CYS A 344 16.10 -10.23 14.21
N GLY A 345 15.71 -11.47 13.92
CA GLY A 345 14.29 -11.81 13.81
C GLY A 345 13.54 -11.64 15.14
N TYR A 346 12.27 -11.29 15.06
CA TYR A 346 11.33 -11.33 16.19
C TYR A 346 10.38 -12.52 15.97
N GLY A 347 10.25 -13.40 16.97
CA GLY A 347 9.41 -14.58 16.86
C GLY A 347 7.92 -14.21 16.80
N THR A 348 7.31 -14.24 15.61
CA THR A 348 5.86 -14.13 15.45
C THR A 348 5.15 -15.43 15.78
N GLU A 349 5.79 -16.56 15.49
CA GLU A 349 5.20 -17.91 15.64
C GLU A 349 5.46 -18.51 17.03
N ALA A 350 6.58 -18.14 17.67
CA ALA A 350 6.94 -18.60 19.02
C ALA A 350 7.49 -17.41 19.84
N PRO A 351 6.65 -16.68 20.59
CA PRO A 351 7.10 -15.56 21.42
C PRO A 351 8.09 -15.98 22.52
N SER A 352 8.21 -17.28 22.82
CA SER A 352 9.14 -17.84 23.81
C SER A 352 10.61 -17.85 23.36
N MET A 353 10.89 -17.77 22.06
CA MET A 353 12.25 -17.83 21.51
C MET A 353 12.70 -16.44 21.03
N GLN A 354 13.04 -15.57 21.99
CA GLN A 354 13.64 -14.28 21.68
C GLN A 354 15.11 -14.48 21.29
N LYS A 355 15.47 -14.16 20.04
CA LYS A 355 16.86 -14.13 19.60
C LYS A 355 17.58 -12.94 20.22
N LEU A 356 18.77 -13.18 20.77
CA LEU A 356 19.70 -12.15 21.22
C LEU A 356 20.58 -11.72 20.05
N CYS A 357 20.58 -10.43 19.72
CA CYS A 357 21.49 -9.87 18.75
C CYS A 357 22.65 -9.14 19.43
N VAL A 358 23.87 -9.51 19.07
CA VAL A 358 25.10 -8.84 19.50
C VAL A 358 25.56 -7.95 18.35
N LEU A 359 25.53 -6.64 18.56
CA LEU A 359 25.88 -5.62 17.58
C LEU A 359 27.24 -5.02 17.92
N LEU A 360 28.24 -5.23 17.08
CA LEU A 360 29.51 -4.51 17.16
C LEU A 360 29.38 -3.17 16.42
N LEU A 361 29.63 -2.06 17.11
CA LEU A 361 29.69 -0.74 16.48
C LEU A 361 31.09 -0.50 15.93
N ALA A 362 31.19 -0.31 14.62
CA ALA A 362 32.45 -0.09 13.91
C ALA A 362 32.33 1.14 12.98
N SER A 363 33.47 1.70 12.59
CA SER A 363 33.61 2.66 11.49
C SER A 363 34.12 1.94 10.23
N ARG A 364 34.07 2.62 9.08
CA ARG A 364 34.64 2.11 7.81
C ARG A 364 36.18 2.23 7.75
N GLN A 365 36.81 2.76 8.80
CA GLN A 365 38.26 2.92 8.88
C GLN A 365 39.02 1.58 8.85
N PRO A 366 40.26 1.54 8.32
CA PRO A 366 41.08 0.33 8.30
C PRO A 366 41.38 -0.25 9.69
N SER A 367 41.51 0.59 10.73
CA SER A 367 41.67 0.18 12.13
C SER A 367 40.50 -0.68 12.61
N ASP A 368 39.28 -0.32 12.21
CA ASP A 368 38.06 -0.99 12.62
C ASP A 368 37.83 -2.25 11.80
N LYS A 369 38.35 -2.31 10.56
CA LYS A 369 38.41 -3.55 9.80
C LYS A 369 39.21 -4.63 10.53
N PHE A 370 40.37 -4.28 11.10
CA PHE A 370 41.16 -5.21 11.92
C PHE A 370 40.37 -5.71 13.15
N GLN A 371 39.60 -4.83 13.80
CA GLN A 371 38.73 -5.17 14.93
C GLN A 371 37.61 -6.15 14.53
N ILE A 372 37.00 -5.93 13.36
CA ILE A 372 35.97 -6.82 12.77
C ILE A 372 36.56 -8.19 12.45
N ASP A 373 37.71 -8.24 11.78
CA ASP A 373 38.37 -9.48 11.39
C ASP A 373 38.82 -10.29 12.62
N ALA A 374 39.30 -9.63 13.67
CA ALA A 374 39.61 -10.26 14.95
C ALA A 374 38.36 -10.82 15.64
N TYR A 375 37.24 -10.11 15.59
CA TYR A 375 35.98 -10.60 16.15
C TYR A 375 35.48 -11.82 15.38
N LEU A 376 35.57 -11.82 14.04
CA LEU A 376 35.23 -12.96 13.20
C LEU A 376 36.07 -14.21 13.55
N ARG A 377 37.37 -14.05 13.79
CA ARG A 377 38.23 -15.15 14.28
C ARG A 377 37.79 -15.66 15.64
N HIS A 378 37.34 -14.78 16.54
CA HIS A 378 36.78 -15.20 17.82
C HIS A 378 35.47 -15.98 17.64
N LEU A 379 34.58 -15.55 16.73
CA LEU A 379 33.33 -16.24 16.45
C LEU A 379 33.53 -17.67 15.93
N SER A 380 34.58 -17.92 15.14
CA SER A 380 34.87 -19.29 14.67
C SER A 380 35.37 -20.23 15.76
N LEU A 381 35.90 -19.69 16.86
CA LEU A 381 36.32 -20.45 18.05
C LEU A 381 35.15 -20.79 18.98
N LEU A 382 34.06 -20.02 18.94
CA LEU A 382 32.88 -20.28 19.77
C LEU A 382 32.11 -21.51 19.27
N SER A 383 31.79 -22.44 20.18
CA SER A 383 30.96 -23.60 19.86
C SER A 383 29.57 -23.16 19.36
N PRO A 384 29.01 -23.74 18.27
CA PRO A 384 27.74 -23.32 17.66
C PRO A 384 26.48 -23.61 18.50
N LYS A 385 26.60 -23.80 19.82
CA LYS A 385 25.47 -24.05 20.75
C LYS A 385 24.52 -22.85 20.92
N ALA A 386 24.69 -21.77 20.18
CA ALA A 386 23.93 -20.53 20.34
C ALA A 386 23.03 -20.21 19.13
N ALA A 387 22.15 -21.13 18.72
CA ALA A 387 21.11 -20.82 17.70
C ALA A 387 20.23 -19.61 18.07
N LEU A 388 20.23 -19.23 19.36
CA LEU A 388 19.53 -18.07 19.90
C LEU A 388 20.35 -16.76 19.85
N VAL A 389 21.66 -16.81 19.60
CA VAL A 389 22.52 -15.61 19.58
C VAL A 389 23.00 -15.35 18.16
N SER A 390 22.75 -14.13 17.68
CA SER A 390 23.13 -13.68 16.34
C SER A 390 24.12 -12.54 16.45
N HIS A 391 25.29 -12.70 15.86
CA HIS A 391 26.35 -11.70 15.85
C HIS A 391 26.29 -10.89 14.57
N CYS A 392 26.38 -9.57 14.66
CA CYS A 392 26.50 -8.70 13.50
C CYS A 392 27.20 -7.40 13.85
N TYR A 393 27.60 -6.63 12.84
CA TYR A 393 28.20 -5.32 13.03
C TYR A 393 27.46 -4.23 12.26
N VAL A 394 27.63 -2.98 12.69
CA VAL A 394 26.99 -1.81 12.12
C VAL A 394 28.01 -0.70 11.95
N TYR A 395 28.00 -0.05 10.78
CA TYR A 395 28.78 1.17 10.59
C TYR A 395 28.09 2.36 11.25
N SER A 396 28.77 2.98 12.21
CA SER A 396 28.23 4.10 12.99
C SER A 396 27.94 5.33 12.14
N GLU A 397 28.76 5.56 11.11
CA GLU A 397 28.64 6.69 10.18
C GLU A 397 27.46 6.54 9.21
N THR A 398 27.23 5.34 8.67
CA THR A 398 26.18 5.11 7.66
C THR A 398 24.80 4.99 8.29
N GLN A 399 24.71 4.34 9.46
CA GLN A 399 23.46 4.04 10.17
C GLN A 399 23.22 4.97 11.37
N GLY A 400 23.70 6.22 11.32
CA GLY A 400 23.57 7.17 12.43
C GLY A 400 22.12 7.41 12.88
N SER A 401 21.14 7.36 11.96
CA SER A 401 19.71 7.48 12.31
C SER A 401 19.20 6.31 13.16
N PHE A 402 19.70 5.10 12.91
CA PHE A 402 19.38 3.91 13.69
C PHE A 402 20.02 3.99 15.07
N LEU A 403 21.30 4.37 15.17
CA LEU A 403 21.99 4.47 16.46
C LEU A 403 21.39 5.53 17.39
N ARG A 404 20.98 6.69 16.86
CA ARG A 404 20.29 7.74 17.63
C ARG A 404 18.95 7.29 18.25
N SER A 405 18.38 6.18 17.80
CA SER A 405 17.12 5.68 18.37
C SER A 405 17.26 5.05 19.75
N PHE A 406 18.48 4.64 20.13
CA PHE A 406 18.75 4.01 21.43
C PHE A 406 20.02 4.53 22.14
N MET A 407 20.92 5.23 21.42
CA MET A 407 22.10 5.87 22.02
C MET A 407 21.79 7.31 22.42
N THR A 408 22.22 7.71 23.62
CA THR A 408 22.15 9.12 24.06
C THR A 408 23.36 9.91 23.56
N ALA A 409 23.26 11.25 23.53
CA ALA A 409 24.40 12.10 23.17
C ALA A 409 25.62 11.93 24.13
N ALA A 410 25.38 11.49 25.37
CA ALA A 410 26.44 11.16 26.31
C ALA A 410 27.17 9.86 25.94
N ASP A 411 26.42 8.85 25.49
CA ASP A 411 26.98 7.57 25.01
C ASP A 411 27.81 7.80 23.73
N GLU A 412 27.33 8.65 22.82
CA GLU A 412 28.03 9.01 21.57
C GLU A 412 29.36 9.74 21.86
N LYS A 413 29.38 10.68 22.82
CA LYS A 413 30.62 11.35 23.25
C LYS A 413 31.63 10.37 23.84
N LYS A 414 31.20 9.43 24.69
CA LYS A 414 32.07 8.40 25.28
C LYS A 414 32.62 7.46 24.20
N MET A 415 31.79 7.07 23.25
CA MET A 415 32.20 6.27 22.09
C MET A 415 33.28 6.97 21.24
N LEU A 416 33.14 8.27 20.99
CA LEU A 416 34.14 9.06 20.25
C LEU A 416 35.43 9.32 21.04
N SER A 417 35.36 9.32 22.38
CA SER A 417 36.53 9.51 23.25
C SER A 417 37.37 8.25 23.47
N GLY A 418 36.84 7.07 23.11
CA GLY A 418 37.46 5.77 23.33
C GLY A 418 38.75 5.59 22.52
N ARG A 419 39.84 5.25 23.21
CA ARG A 419 41.20 5.24 22.63
C ARG A 419 41.48 4.10 21.64
N ASP A 420 40.70 3.03 21.61
CA ASP A 420 40.81 1.90 20.65
C ASP A 420 39.68 0.87 20.84
N PHE A 421 39.05 0.87 22.02
CA PHE A 421 37.96 -0.03 22.36
C PHE A 421 36.68 0.27 21.57
N LYS A 422 35.93 -0.79 21.27
CA LYS A 422 34.67 -0.75 20.53
C LYS A 422 33.50 -1.07 21.44
N THR A 423 32.41 -0.36 21.18
CA THR A 423 31.15 -0.53 21.90
C THR A 423 30.38 -1.69 21.30
N VAL A 424 29.87 -2.56 22.17
CA VAL A 424 29.00 -3.68 21.79
C VAL A 424 27.61 -3.45 22.36
N VAL A 425 26.58 -3.65 21.55
CA VAL A 425 25.18 -3.49 21.95
C VAL A 425 24.49 -4.84 21.92
N LEU A 426 23.93 -5.24 23.06
CA LEU A 426 23.06 -6.40 23.17
C LEU A 426 21.63 -5.96 22.91
N LEU A 427 20.94 -6.63 21.99
CA LEU A 427 19.61 -6.26 21.51
C LEU A 427 18.66 -7.46 21.51
N LYS A 428 17.47 -7.30 22.12
CA LYS A 428 16.34 -8.23 21.99
C LYS A 428 15.14 -7.53 21.37
N ARG A 429 14.62 -8.02 20.25
CA ARG A 429 13.44 -7.45 19.59
C ARG A 429 12.16 -8.13 20.04
N GLN A 430 11.13 -7.34 20.31
CA GLN A 430 9.76 -7.82 20.62
C GLN A 430 8.76 -7.58 19.48
N GLY A 431 9.18 -6.86 18.45
CA GLY A 431 8.38 -6.62 17.25
C GLY A 431 9.19 -5.85 16.22
N LYS A 432 8.50 -5.30 15.23
CA LYS A 432 9.15 -4.55 14.13
C LYS A 432 9.99 -3.37 14.63
N SER A 433 9.44 -2.57 15.55
CA SER A 433 10.08 -1.32 16.00
C SER A 433 10.42 -1.27 17.49
N LYS A 434 9.97 -2.23 18.31
CA LYS A 434 10.25 -2.23 19.76
C LYS A 434 11.35 -3.22 20.10
N ALA A 435 12.38 -2.75 20.79
CA ALA A 435 13.46 -3.59 21.28
C ALA A 435 13.92 -3.17 22.68
N GLN A 436 14.41 -4.15 23.43
CA GLN A 436 15.20 -3.94 24.62
C GLN A 436 16.68 -3.99 24.26
N PHE A 437 17.50 -3.16 24.88
CA PHE A 437 18.93 -3.10 24.61
C PHE A 437 19.76 -2.81 25.86
N ARG A 438 21.02 -3.24 25.82
CA ARG A 438 22.07 -2.93 26.79
C ARG A 438 23.34 -2.55 26.04
N ILE A 439 23.93 -1.40 26.40
CA ILE A 439 25.14 -0.88 25.77
C ILE A 439 26.33 -1.24 26.65
N LEU A 440 27.30 -1.95 26.10
CA LEU A 440 28.58 -2.26 26.73
C LEU A 440 29.63 -1.34 26.12
N LEU A 441 29.94 -0.25 26.82
CA LEU A 441 31.02 0.66 26.45
C LEU A 441 32.37 -0.05 26.63
N ASP A 442 33.30 0.21 25.71
CA ASP A 442 34.66 -0.32 25.71
C ASP A 442 34.79 -1.87 25.84
N ALA A 443 33.81 -2.61 25.31
CA ALA A 443 33.69 -4.05 25.52
C ALA A 443 34.57 -4.92 24.60
N TRP A 444 35.08 -4.36 23.49
CA TRP A 444 35.87 -5.11 22.52
C TRP A 444 37.16 -4.39 22.15
N ASN A 445 38.28 -5.07 22.25
CA ASN A 445 39.56 -4.62 21.71
C ASN A 445 40.36 -5.80 21.15
N ALA A 446 40.72 -5.72 19.88
CA ALA A 446 41.48 -6.72 19.14
C ALA A 446 42.99 -6.72 19.40
N ARG A 447 43.53 -5.79 20.21
CA ARG A 447 44.95 -5.80 20.59
C ARG A 447 45.23 -6.93 21.56
N ASP A 448 46.29 -7.70 21.30
CA ASP A 448 46.60 -8.97 21.99
C ASP A 448 46.55 -8.89 23.52
N ASP A 449 46.99 -7.78 24.13
CA ASP A 449 46.96 -7.58 25.58
C ASP A 449 45.54 -7.59 26.20
N HIS A 450 44.53 -7.14 25.43
CA HIS A 450 43.16 -6.95 25.92
C HIS A 450 42.15 -7.92 25.31
N VAL A 451 42.54 -8.75 24.33
CA VAL A 451 41.63 -9.68 23.63
C VAL A 451 40.99 -10.66 24.61
N ASN A 452 41.80 -11.30 25.48
CA ASN A 452 41.30 -12.30 26.42
C ASN A 452 40.28 -11.70 27.41
N GLN A 453 40.56 -10.49 27.92
CA GLN A 453 39.66 -9.79 28.83
C GLN A 453 38.33 -9.41 28.14
N SER A 454 38.42 -8.87 26.91
CA SER A 454 37.26 -8.53 26.09
C SER A 454 36.38 -9.76 25.82
N VAL A 455 37.01 -10.89 25.45
CA VAL A 455 36.32 -12.16 25.21
C VAL A 455 35.61 -12.67 26.46
N HIS A 456 36.28 -12.67 27.62
CA HIS A 456 35.66 -13.10 28.88
C HIS A 456 34.47 -12.21 29.27
N GLN A 457 34.61 -10.89 29.17
CA GLN A 457 33.54 -9.94 29.46
C GLN A 457 32.33 -10.14 28.55
N LEU A 458 32.56 -10.26 27.24
CA LEU A 458 31.50 -10.48 26.26
C LEU A 458 30.79 -11.83 26.45
N THR A 459 31.56 -12.89 26.67
CA THR A 459 31.00 -14.24 26.89
C THR A 459 30.12 -14.25 28.14
N TYR A 460 30.56 -13.61 29.23
CA TYR A 460 29.78 -13.48 30.46
C TYR A 460 28.47 -12.70 30.23
N GLU A 461 28.55 -11.52 29.61
CA GLU A 461 27.36 -10.69 29.34
C GLU A 461 26.39 -11.37 28.37
N MET A 462 26.90 -12.14 27.41
CA MET A 462 26.09 -12.93 26.48
C MET A 462 25.39 -14.10 27.17
N ASP A 463 26.06 -14.85 28.05
CA ASP A 463 25.43 -15.94 28.81
C ASP A 463 24.31 -15.40 29.70
N MET A 464 24.57 -14.30 30.40
CA MET A 464 23.57 -13.61 31.20
C MET A 464 22.38 -13.14 30.36
N ALA A 465 22.64 -12.50 29.21
CA ALA A 465 21.59 -12.01 28.33
C ALA A 465 20.81 -13.11 27.60
N SER A 466 21.41 -14.29 27.39
CA SER A 466 20.75 -15.45 26.77
C SER A 466 19.68 -16.07 27.69
N ARG A 467 19.82 -15.92 29.01
CA ARG A 467 18.82 -16.42 29.98
C ARG A 467 17.47 -15.72 29.76
N GLN A 468 16.40 -16.50 29.69
CA GLN A 468 15.03 -15.98 29.48
C GLN A 468 14.57 -15.01 30.57
N SER A 469 15.05 -15.20 31.81
CA SER A 469 14.74 -14.32 32.95
C SER A 469 15.43 -12.95 32.86
N TYR A 470 16.47 -12.82 32.04
CA TYR A 470 17.28 -11.61 31.98
C TYR A 470 16.67 -10.57 31.03
N ARG A 471 16.22 -9.46 31.62
CA ARG A 471 15.73 -8.28 30.90
C ARG A 471 16.89 -7.31 30.66
N LEU A 472 17.01 -6.81 29.44
CA LEU A 472 17.99 -5.76 29.11
C LEU A 472 17.52 -4.41 29.68
N ASP A 473 18.48 -3.54 29.99
CA ASP A 473 18.31 -2.35 30.83
C ASP A 473 17.32 -1.31 30.28
N ARG A 474 17.30 -1.10 28.96
CA ARG A 474 16.58 0.02 28.33
C ARG A 474 15.65 -0.46 27.22
N TRP A 475 14.60 0.33 26.98
CA TRP A 475 13.69 0.16 25.86
C TRP A 475 13.88 1.27 24.84
N ALA A 476 13.85 0.91 23.55
CA ALA A 476 13.87 1.87 22.46
C ALA A 476 12.85 1.52 21.38
N LYS A 477 12.35 2.57 20.72
CA LYS A 477 11.68 2.47 19.43
C LYS A 477 12.73 2.62 18.34
N LEU A 478 13.13 1.50 17.74
CA LEU A 478 14.13 1.47 16.69
C LEU A 478 13.65 2.19 15.43
N ALA A 479 14.51 3.02 14.85
CA ALA A 479 14.32 3.58 13.53
C ALA A 479 14.59 2.51 12.45
N GLU A 480 14.01 2.68 11.26
CA GLU A 480 14.32 1.80 10.13
C GLU A 480 15.74 2.05 9.65
N LEU A 481 16.46 0.96 9.30
CA LEU A 481 17.81 1.07 8.77
C LEU A 481 17.81 1.63 7.36
N ARG A 482 18.80 2.48 7.06
CA ARG A 482 19.05 2.96 5.71
C ARG A 482 19.65 1.83 4.89
N ASP A 483 19.08 1.55 3.73
CA ASP A 483 19.65 0.56 2.80
C ASP A 483 20.95 1.10 2.17
N GLU A 484 22.10 0.53 2.54
CA GLU A 484 23.43 0.90 2.06
C GLU A 484 23.66 0.51 0.60
N ASN A 485 23.11 -0.63 0.18
CA ASN A 485 23.27 -1.17 -1.17
C ASN A 485 22.10 -0.78 -2.09
N GLY A 486 21.05 -0.18 -1.54
CA GLY A 486 19.88 0.21 -2.29
C GLY A 486 20.16 1.39 -3.23
N PRO A 487 19.40 1.49 -4.35
CA PRO A 487 19.51 2.64 -5.24
C PRO A 487 19.21 3.94 -4.48
N GLY A 488 19.99 4.99 -4.75
CA GLY A 488 19.79 6.32 -4.16
C GLY A 488 18.40 6.90 -4.46
N VAL A 489 17.99 7.94 -3.73
CA VAL A 489 16.65 8.56 -3.85
C VAL A 489 16.34 8.95 -5.30
N TYR A 490 17.31 9.53 -6.02
CA TYR A 490 17.16 9.90 -7.42
C TYR A 490 16.97 8.70 -8.34
N HIS A 491 17.71 7.61 -8.12
CA HIS A 491 17.52 6.38 -8.89
C HIS A 491 16.16 5.74 -8.59
N ARG A 492 15.66 5.80 -7.35
CA ARG A 492 14.30 5.32 -7.02
C ARG A 492 13.23 6.16 -7.73
N LEU A 493 13.37 7.48 -7.71
CA LEU A 493 12.48 8.40 -8.43
C LEU A 493 12.53 8.15 -9.94
N ALA A 494 13.72 8.06 -10.52
CA ALA A 494 13.91 7.76 -11.94
C ALA A 494 13.33 6.39 -12.31
N LYS A 495 13.58 5.34 -11.52
CA LYS A 495 13.02 4.00 -11.73
C LYS A 495 11.49 4.02 -11.65
N ASN A 496 10.92 4.73 -10.68
CA ASN A 496 9.48 4.88 -10.54
C ASN A 496 8.87 5.71 -11.69
N LEU A 497 9.56 6.73 -12.16
CA LEU A 497 9.16 7.53 -13.32
C LEU A 497 9.21 6.68 -14.60
N VAL A 498 10.30 5.96 -14.84
CA VAL A 498 10.43 5.02 -15.97
C VAL A 498 9.36 3.93 -15.89
N LYS A 499 9.07 3.39 -14.69
CA LYS A 499 7.97 2.44 -14.50
C LYS A 499 6.61 3.09 -14.81
N GLY A 500 6.34 4.29 -14.30
CA GLY A 500 5.11 5.03 -14.57
C GLY A 500 4.94 5.34 -16.06
N VAL A 501 6.00 5.79 -16.73
CA VAL A 501 6.04 6.07 -18.17
C VAL A 501 5.87 4.79 -18.97
N ARG A 502 6.57 3.70 -18.62
CA ARG A 502 6.43 2.40 -19.31
C ARG A 502 5.04 1.79 -19.08
N GLN A 503 4.46 1.95 -17.90
CA GLN A 503 3.11 1.52 -17.57
C GLN A 503 2.05 2.40 -18.24
N PHE A 504 2.34 3.67 -18.49
CA PHE A 504 1.52 4.59 -19.27
C PHE A 504 1.57 4.25 -20.77
N PHE A 505 2.76 4.02 -21.34
CA PHE A 505 2.91 3.60 -22.73
C PHE A 505 2.40 2.18 -23.00
N ARG A 506 2.53 1.24 -22.05
CA ARG A 506 1.83 -0.07 -22.09
C ARG A 506 0.36 0.04 -21.66
N GLY A 507 0.00 1.19 -21.07
CA GLY A 507 -1.32 1.71 -20.68
C GLY A 507 -2.25 1.77 -21.85
N ILE A 508 -1.77 2.56 -22.80
CA ILE A 508 -2.38 2.85 -24.06
C ILE A 508 -2.40 1.54 -24.86
N SER A 509 -3.55 0.88 -24.88
CA SER A 509 -3.81 -0.20 -25.83
C SER A 509 -3.70 0.36 -27.25
N LYS A 510 -3.47 -0.49 -28.26
CA LYS A 510 -3.45 -0.02 -29.67
C LYS A 510 -4.74 0.74 -30.06
N GLU A 511 -5.86 0.44 -29.40
CA GLU A 511 -7.15 1.10 -29.60
C GLU A 511 -7.22 2.48 -28.92
N GLU A 512 -6.63 2.65 -27.74
CA GLU A 512 -6.55 3.94 -27.03
C GLU A 512 -5.43 4.87 -27.54
N ALA A 513 -4.45 4.32 -28.29
CA ALA A 513 -3.36 5.11 -28.84
C ALA A 513 -3.83 6.16 -29.85
N LEU A 514 -4.82 5.79 -30.68
CA LEU A 514 -5.34 6.65 -31.73
C LEU A 514 -5.98 7.94 -31.16
N PRO A 515 -6.85 7.88 -30.14
CA PRO A 515 -7.36 9.08 -29.46
C PRO A 515 -6.26 9.96 -28.85
N VAL A 516 -5.27 9.36 -28.18
CA VAL A 516 -4.19 10.12 -27.52
C VAL A 516 -3.31 10.82 -28.57
N VAL A 517 -2.92 10.12 -29.63
CA VAL A 517 -2.18 10.69 -30.76
C VAL A 517 -3.00 11.79 -31.44
N SER A 518 -4.31 11.60 -31.60
CA SER A 518 -5.22 12.60 -32.15
C SER A 518 -5.24 13.86 -31.29
N VAL A 519 -5.40 13.74 -29.96
CA VAL A 519 -5.39 14.87 -29.02
C VAL A 519 -4.06 15.63 -29.07
N VAL A 520 -2.92 14.92 -29.06
CA VAL A 520 -1.59 15.55 -29.14
C VAL A 520 -1.42 16.28 -30.47
N ALA A 521 -1.81 15.65 -31.59
CA ALA A 521 -1.78 16.29 -32.90
C ALA A 521 -2.66 17.56 -32.94
N THR A 522 -3.85 17.52 -32.32
CA THR A 522 -4.73 18.70 -32.20
C THR A 522 -4.06 19.81 -31.39
N PHE A 523 -3.40 19.50 -30.27
CA PHE A 523 -2.67 20.51 -29.50
C PHE A 523 -1.52 21.13 -30.30
N VAL A 524 -0.73 20.33 -31.03
CA VAL A 524 0.35 20.84 -31.89
C VAL A 524 -0.20 21.78 -32.95
N VAL A 525 -1.31 21.43 -33.61
CA VAL A 525 -1.96 22.31 -34.59
C VAL A 525 -2.45 23.61 -33.94
N ILE A 526 -3.04 23.55 -32.75
CA ILE A 526 -3.48 24.75 -32.00
C ILE A 526 -2.29 25.63 -31.64
N PHE A 527 -1.17 25.07 -31.20
CA PHE A 527 0.04 25.83 -30.88
C PHE A 527 0.67 26.48 -32.12
N LEU A 528 0.73 25.77 -33.24
CA LEU A 528 1.22 26.32 -34.51
C LEU A 528 0.32 27.45 -35.00
N PHE A 529 -1.00 27.27 -34.97
CA PHE A 529 -1.96 28.28 -35.39
C PHE A 529 -1.97 29.49 -34.45
N GLY A 530 -1.90 29.27 -33.14
CA GLY A 530 -1.78 30.33 -32.14
C GLY A 530 -0.47 31.11 -32.27
N GLY A 531 0.64 30.44 -32.58
CA GLY A 531 1.93 31.09 -32.87
C GLY A 531 1.89 31.94 -34.13
N LEU A 532 1.24 31.47 -35.19
CA LEU A 532 1.02 32.22 -36.43
C LEU A 532 0.13 33.46 -36.20
N LEU A 533 -0.96 33.33 -35.43
CA LEU A 533 -1.82 34.46 -35.08
C LEU A 533 -1.09 35.50 -34.23
N HIS A 534 -0.30 35.07 -33.24
CA HIS A 534 0.50 35.98 -32.43
C HIS A 534 1.55 36.71 -33.27
N TYR A 535 2.16 36.03 -34.25
CA TYR A 535 3.09 36.66 -35.18
C TYR A 535 2.40 37.71 -36.06
N ALA A 536 1.21 37.39 -36.60
CA ALA A 536 0.43 38.31 -37.41
C ALA A 536 -0.06 39.54 -36.62
N ALA A 537 -0.58 39.34 -35.40
CA ALA A 537 -1.05 40.42 -34.54
C ALA A 537 0.08 41.40 -34.16
N ASN A 538 1.27 40.88 -33.83
CA ASN A 538 2.42 41.73 -33.53
C ASN A 538 2.93 42.49 -34.76
N ALA A 539 2.79 41.92 -35.96
CA ALA A 539 3.12 42.63 -37.19
C ALA A 539 2.15 43.81 -37.45
N GLU A 540 0.86 43.64 -37.14
CA GLU A 540 -0.15 44.70 -37.21
C GLU A 540 0.09 45.80 -36.15
N GLU A 541 0.39 45.45 -34.90
CA GLU A 541 0.66 46.43 -33.84
C GLU A 541 1.85 47.36 -34.18
N GLN A 542 2.90 46.82 -34.81
CA GLN A 542 4.05 47.62 -35.27
C GLN A 542 3.73 48.57 -36.43
N SER A 543 2.71 48.23 -37.23
CA SER A 543 2.26 49.07 -38.34
C SER A 543 1.35 50.21 -37.86
N GLN A 544 0.48 49.95 -36.88
CA GLN A 544 -0.48 50.94 -36.37
C GLN A 544 0.13 51.91 -35.36
N SER A 545 1.17 51.50 -34.60
CA SER A 545 1.82 52.38 -33.62
C SER A 545 2.56 53.58 -34.24
N ARG A 546 2.67 53.64 -35.58
CA ARG A 546 3.28 54.77 -36.31
C ARG A 546 2.31 55.88 -36.68
N LEU A 547 1.00 55.74 -36.42
CA LEU A 547 -0.01 56.74 -36.74
C LEU A 547 -0.96 56.99 -35.56
N SER A 548 -0.78 58.15 -34.92
CA SER A 548 -1.77 58.91 -34.10
C SER A 548 -1.83 58.64 -32.56
N PRO A 549 -1.76 59.69 -31.70
CA PRO A 549 -1.77 59.57 -30.23
C PRO A 549 -3.07 60.00 -29.52
N SER A 550 -3.16 59.64 -28.22
CA SER A 550 -4.01 60.19 -27.14
C SER A 550 -5.44 59.66 -26.97
N SER A 551 -5.66 58.82 -25.94
CA SER A 551 -6.27 59.21 -24.65
C SER A 551 -6.62 57.97 -23.81
N ARG A 552 -5.98 57.89 -22.63
CA ARG A 552 -6.26 56.95 -21.54
C ARG A 552 -7.30 57.59 -20.61
N SER A 553 -8.31 56.85 -20.15
CA SER A 553 -8.69 56.87 -18.72
C SER A 553 -9.55 55.67 -18.35
N SER A 554 -9.28 55.18 -17.14
CA SER A 554 -9.81 54.02 -16.45
C SER A 554 -11.05 54.37 -15.62
N LEU A 555 -12.10 53.56 -15.68
CA LEU A 555 -13.21 53.56 -14.72
C LEU A 555 -13.22 52.23 -13.96
N ALA A 556 -12.85 52.30 -12.68
CA ALA A 556 -12.93 51.23 -11.70
C ALA A 556 -14.39 51.03 -11.25
N MET A 557 -14.84 49.77 -11.18
CA MET A 557 -16.17 49.40 -10.66
C MET A 557 -16.16 49.30 -9.13
N ASP A 558 -17.20 49.86 -8.50
CA ASP A 558 -17.39 49.96 -7.05
C ASP A 558 -17.64 48.61 -6.34
N LYS A 559 -16.95 48.37 -5.22
CA LYS A 559 -16.89 47.08 -4.47
C LYS A 559 -18.16 46.65 -3.69
N PRO A 560 -18.92 47.51 -2.99
CA PRO A 560 -19.95 47.04 -2.05
C PRO A 560 -21.17 46.42 -2.75
N ALA A 561 -21.55 46.89 -3.94
CA ALA A 561 -22.65 46.34 -4.73
C ALA A 561 -22.38 44.90 -5.23
N VAL A 562 -21.11 44.52 -5.40
CA VAL A 562 -20.72 43.17 -5.81
C VAL A 562 -20.82 42.18 -4.64
N LEU A 563 -20.54 42.65 -3.42
CA LEU A 563 -20.48 41.82 -2.20
C LEU A 563 -21.85 41.25 -1.83
N SER A 564 -22.89 42.10 -1.81
CA SER A 564 -24.26 41.69 -1.46
C SER A 564 -24.87 40.71 -2.48
N ARG A 565 -24.38 40.72 -3.72
CA ARG A 565 -24.83 39.79 -4.77
C ARG A 565 -24.22 38.38 -4.65
N LEU A 566 -23.10 38.23 -3.94
CA LEU A 566 -22.40 36.95 -3.77
C LEU A 566 -22.97 36.10 -2.62
N ILE A 567 -23.54 36.72 -1.59
CA ILE A 567 -24.02 36.04 -0.39
C ILE A 567 -25.55 35.87 -0.49
N ARG A 568 -26.01 34.64 -0.68
CA ARG A 568 -27.45 34.34 -0.81
C ARG A 568 -28.05 33.95 0.53
N GLU A 569 -29.31 34.33 0.76
CA GLU A 569 -30.05 33.83 1.92
C GLU A 569 -30.27 32.31 1.79
N LEU A 570 -30.09 31.57 2.88
CA LEU A 570 -30.47 30.17 2.97
C LEU A 570 -31.97 30.07 3.27
N ARG A 571 -32.76 29.88 2.21
CA ARG A 571 -34.22 29.66 2.21
C ARG A 571 -34.52 28.28 1.68
N ALA A 572 -35.75 27.77 1.85
CA ALA A 572 -36.18 26.50 1.26
C ALA A 572 -35.78 26.35 -0.24
N GLU A 573 -35.90 27.41 -1.04
CA GLU A 573 -35.52 27.46 -2.45
C GLU A 573 -34.01 27.26 -2.71
N THR A 574 -33.16 27.88 -1.88
CA THR A 574 -31.70 27.84 -2.04
C THR A 574 -31.08 26.67 -1.28
N TYR A 575 -31.80 26.14 -0.29
CA TYR A 575 -31.36 25.07 0.61
C TYR A 575 -30.89 23.82 -0.12
N PHE A 576 -31.64 23.39 -1.13
CA PHE A 576 -31.26 22.23 -1.93
C PHE A 576 -29.92 22.42 -2.64
N GLY A 577 -29.69 23.56 -3.29
CA GLY A 577 -28.42 23.84 -3.99
C GLY A 577 -27.27 24.11 -3.02
N MET A 578 -27.54 24.80 -1.91
CA MET A 578 -26.54 25.24 -0.95
C MET A 578 -26.12 24.17 0.05
N VAL A 579 -26.97 23.18 0.32
CA VAL A 579 -26.70 22.16 1.33
C VAL A 579 -26.81 20.77 0.72
N ARG A 580 -27.97 20.38 0.18
CA ARG A 580 -28.21 18.97 -0.20
C ARG A 580 -27.48 18.50 -1.47
N LEU A 581 -27.36 19.34 -2.49
CA LEU A 581 -26.80 19.02 -3.82
C LEU A 581 -25.37 19.53 -4.02
N LEU A 582 -24.64 19.83 -2.95
CA LEU A 582 -23.24 20.22 -3.05
C LEU A 582 -22.40 19.12 -3.71
N LYS A 583 -21.62 19.49 -4.73
CA LYS A 583 -20.66 18.58 -5.36
C LYS A 583 -19.62 18.09 -4.33
N PRO A 584 -19.05 16.88 -4.50
CA PRO A 584 -18.00 16.39 -3.63
C PRO A 584 -16.84 17.38 -3.50
N GLY A 585 -16.43 17.68 -2.27
CA GLY A 585 -15.39 18.65 -1.97
C GLY A 585 -15.88 20.09 -1.74
N CYS A 586 -17.12 20.41 -2.11
CA CYS A 586 -17.68 21.73 -1.88
C CYS A 586 -18.19 21.91 -0.45
N ARG A 587 -18.14 23.15 0.07
CA ARG A 587 -18.67 23.54 1.38
C ARG A 587 -19.43 24.85 1.29
N THR A 588 -20.44 25.01 2.13
CA THR A 588 -21.20 26.27 2.23
C THR A 588 -20.99 26.89 3.59
N LEU A 589 -20.54 28.14 3.61
CA LEU A 589 -20.38 28.94 4.83
C LEU A 589 -21.60 29.84 5.01
N VAL A 590 -22.27 29.73 6.16
CA VAL A 590 -23.52 30.44 6.47
C VAL A 590 -23.38 31.22 7.77
N VAL A 591 -23.58 32.53 7.74
CA VAL A 591 -23.63 33.38 8.95
C VAL A 591 -25.07 33.53 9.45
N LEU A 592 -25.29 33.42 10.76
CA LEU A 592 -26.59 33.60 11.39
C LEU A 592 -26.75 35.06 11.83
N CYS A 593 -27.79 35.73 11.34
CA CYS A 593 -28.08 37.12 11.64
C CYS A 593 -29.58 37.34 11.95
N ASP A 594 -29.89 38.38 12.72
CA ASP A 594 -31.25 38.89 12.91
C ASP A 594 -31.53 40.05 11.94
N ALA A 595 -32.75 40.60 11.93
CA ALA A 595 -33.11 41.71 11.05
C ALA A 595 -32.24 42.97 11.27
N ASN A 596 -31.79 43.21 12.51
CA ASN A 596 -31.05 44.43 12.88
C ASN A 596 -29.54 44.33 12.59
N SER A 597 -28.98 43.12 12.68
CA SER A 597 -27.55 42.84 12.52
C SER A 597 -27.17 42.38 11.12
N LYS A 598 -28.16 42.05 10.27
CA LYS A 598 -27.96 41.51 8.93
C LYS A 598 -26.98 42.32 8.10
N ASP A 599 -27.23 43.62 7.90
CA ASP A 599 -26.43 44.42 6.97
C ASP A 599 -24.97 44.54 7.45
N THR A 600 -24.77 44.73 8.75
CA THR A 600 -23.44 44.79 9.38
C THR A 600 -22.71 43.45 9.28
N LEU A 601 -23.34 42.36 9.73
CA LEU A 601 -22.71 41.04 9.77
C LEU A 601 -22.47 40.47 8.38
N VAL A 602 -23.40 40.64 7.44
CA VAL A 602 -23.25 40.17 6.05
C VAL A 602 -22.16 40.96 5.33
N SER A 603 -22.05 42.27 5.55
CA SER A 603 -20.97 43.08 5.01
C SER A 603 -19.61 42.64 5.56
N GLN A 604 -19.47 42.55 6.88
CA GLN A 604 -18.24 42.10 7.53
C GLN A 604 -17.84 40.69 7.10
N PHE A 605 -18.82 39.78 7.06
CA PHE A 605 -18.62 38.42 6.62
C PHE A 605 -18.12 38.38 5.17
N GLY A 606 -18.71 39.19 4.29
CA GLY A 606 -18.31 39.33 2.89
C GLY A 606 -16.89 39.82 2.70
N ASP A 607 -16.45 40.80 3.50
CA ASP A 607 -15.08 41.31 3.47
C ASP A 607 -14.07 40.23 3.89
N MET A 608 -14.41 39.47 4.93
CA MET A 608 -13.55 38.38 5.44
C MET A 608 -13.42 37.24 4.43
N ILE A 609 -14.48 36.89 3.71
CA ILE A 609 -14.44 35.81 2.71
C ILE A 609 -13.93 36.25 1.32
N TRP A 610 -13.68 37.55 1.11
CA TRP A 610 -13.29 38.12 -0.17
C TRP A 610 -12.11 37.43 -0.89
N PRO A 611 -11.06 36.95 -0.18
CA PRO A 611 -9.96 36.21 -0.80
C PRO A 611 -10.43 34.94 -1.52
N TRP A 612 -11.52 34.32 -1.05
CA TRP A 612 -12.03 33.04 -1.54
C TRP A 612 -13.19 33.16 -2.54
N ARG A 613 -13.60 34.37 -2.95
CA ARG A 613 -14.78 34.59 -3.83
C ARG A 613 -14.74 33.84 -5.17
N ARG A 614 -13.55 33.59 -5.73
CA ARG A 614 -13.36 32.88 -7.02
C ARG A 614 -13.26 31.37 -6.85
N ASN A 615 -13.29 30.87 -5.62
CA ASN A 615 -13.17 29.45 -5.36
C ASN A 615 -14.50 28.75 -5.66
N LYS A 616 -14.54 27.98 -6.75
CA LYS A 616 -15.72 27.22 -7.19
C LYS A 616 -16.17 26.13 -6.20
N THR A 617 -15.34 25.81 -5.20
CA THR A 617 -15.66 24.82 -4.15
C THR A 617 -16.33 25.42 -2.92
N LEU A 618 -16.38 26.74 -2.79
CA LEU A 618 -17.00 27.41 -1.64
C LEU A 618 -18.23 28.18 -2.07
N MET A 619 -19.30 28.03 -1.30
CA MET A 619 -20.50 28.86 -1.40
C MET A 619 -20.72 29.61 -0.11
N PHE A 620 -21.36 30.77 -0.21
CA PHE A 620 -21.52 31.69 0.91
C PHE A 620 -22.97 32.11 1.04
N GLY A 621 -23.47 32.15 2.26
CA GLY A 621 -24.83 32.55 2.56
C GLY A 621 -25.03 33.15 3.94
N TYR A 622 -26.25 33.59 4.21
CA TYR A 622 -26.70 34.00 5.54
C TYR A 622 -28.03 33.33 5.88
N LEU A 623 -28.31 33.16 7.16
CA LEU A 623 -29.55 32.58 7.68
C LEU A 623 -30.20 33.56 8.66
N MET A 624 -31.45 33.94 8.37
CA MET A 624 -32.25 34.75 9.29
C MET A 624 -32.66 33.92 10.51
N VAL A 625 -32.15 34.26 11.69
CA VAL A 625 -32.39 33.51 12.94
C VAL A 625 -33.87 33.48 13.29
N GLU A 626 -34.57 34.61 13.17
CA GLU A 626 -36.00 34.71 13.51
C GLU A 626 -36.89 33.70 12.77
N ARG A 627 -36.57 33.43 11.50
CA ARG A 627 -37.34 32.51 10.65
C ARG A 627 -36.91 31.06 10.80
N ASN A 628 -35.63 30.84 11.08
CA ASN A 628 -34.99 29.53 10.96
C ASN A 628 -34.35 29.04 12.28
N ILE A 629 -34.76 29.58 13.42
CA ILE A 629 -34.28 29.12 14.73
C ILE A 629 -34.63 27.66 14.99
N ASP A 630 -35.81 27.21 14.54
CA ASP A 630 -36.23 25.81 14.63
C ASP A 630 -35.31 24.90 13.81
N TRP A 631 -34.90 25.34 12.62
CA TRP A 631 -33.95 24.59 11.79
C TRP A 631 -32.59 24.47 12.47
N PHE A 632 -32.11 25.56 13.04
CA PHE A 632 -30.85 25.55 13.79
C PHE A 632 -30.97 24.66 15.05
N ARG A 633 -32.10 24.70 15.75
CA ARG A 633 -32.40 23.83 16.90
C ARG A 633 -32.33 22.35 16.50
N GLN A 634 -33.06 21.95 15.46
CA GLN A 634 -33.04 20.58 14.96
C GLN A 634 -31.64 20.14 14.54
N LEU A 635 -30.88 21.03 13.88
CA LEU A 635 -29.49 20.75 13.51
C LEU A 635 -28.62 20.45 14.74
N LEU A 636 -28.81 21.20 15.84
CA LEU A 636 -28.10 20.95 17.08
C LEU A 636 -28.58 19.67 17.78
N GLU A 637 -29.88 19.43 17.87
CA GLU A 637 -30.48 18.22 18.48
C GLU A 637 -29.93 16.93 17.86
N LEU A 638 -29.69 16.92 16.55
CA LEU A 638 -29.07 15.79 15.85
C LEU A 638 -27.64 15.46 16.32
N THR A 639 -26.99 16.36 17.05
CA THR A 639 -25.60 16.21 17.52
C THR A 639 -25.43 16.24 19.03
N VAL A 640 -26.45 16.69 19.76
CA VAL A 640 -26.47 16.77 21.23
C VAL A 640 -27.42 15.71 21.75
N ALA A 641 -26.85 14.57 22.17
CA ALA A 641 -27.59 13.59 22.94
C ALA A 641 -27.97 14.20 24.30
N ASP A 642 -29.23 14.07 24.68
CA ASP A 642 -29.74 14.23 26.05
C ASP A 642 -29.87 15.65 26.62
N THR A 643 -30.17 16.67 25.81
CA THR A 643 -30.68 17.94 26.36
C THR A 643 -31.82 18.48 25.52
N SER A 644 -33.00 18.64 26.13
CA SER A 644 -34.11 19.37 25.50
C SER A 644 -33.64 20.81 25.22
N LEU A 645 -33.43 21.11 23.93
CA LEU A 645 -33.00 22.41 23.41
C LEU A 645 -34.19 23.39 23.29
N ALA A 646 -35.25 23.20 24.10
CA ALA A 646 -36.50 23.95 23.99
C ALA A 646 -36.29 25.48 23.96
N ASN A 647 -35.32 25.98 24.75
CA ASN A 647 -35.13 27.41 24.99
C ASN A 647 -33.84 28.00 24.38
N ILE A 648 -33.51 27.70 23.13
CA ILE A 648 -32.42 28.43 22.43
C ILE A 648 -32.82 29.92 22.31
N ASN A 649 -32.08 30.81 22.97
CA ASN A 649 -32.28 32.25 22.86
C ASN A 649 -31.76 32.77 21.52
N ALA A 650 -32.65 33.26 20.66
CA ALA A 650 -32.34 33.80 19.34
C ALA A 650 -31.19 34.83 19.35
N ARG A 651 -31.15 35.71 20.35
CA ARG A 651 -30.12 36.76 20.46
C ARG A 651 -28.73 36.20 20.71
N ASN A 652 -28.63 35.06 21.40
CA ASN A 652 -27.35 34.43 21.68
C ASN A 652 -26.78 33.71 20.47
N VAL A 653 -27.56 33.46 19.42
CA VAL A 653 -27.10 32.69 18.25
C VAL A 653 -26.56 33.61 17.14
N VAL A 654 -26.93 34.89 17.15
CA VAL A 654 -26.47 35.89 16.19
C VAL A 654 -24.94 35.95 16.15
N GLY A 655 -24.36 35.97 14.94
CA GLY A 655 -22.92 35.94 14.70
C GLY A 655 -22.30 34.53 14.64
N THR A 656 -23.09 33.47 14.84
CA THR A 656 -22.63 32.09 14.65
C THR A 656 -22.41 31.82 13.16
N VAL A 657 -21.29 31.18 12.80
CA VAL A 657 -21.00 30.78 11.41
C VAL A 657 -20.94 29.27 11.29
N LEU A 658 -21.65 28.72 10.31
CA LEU A 658 -21.73 27.30 10.02
C LEU A 658 -21.00 26.99 8.72
N ALA A 659 -20.06 26.04 8.75
CA ALA A 659 -19.50 25.46 7.54
C ALA A 659 -20.18 24.10 7.27
N LEU A 660 -21.07 24.06 6.28
CA LEU A 660 -21.91 22.93 5.93
C LEU A 660 -21.24 22.11 4.82
N ASN A 661 -21.10 20.81 5.03
CA ASN A 661 -20.68 19.87 3.99
C ASN A 661 -21.83 18.92 3.65
N GLY A 662 -22.56 19.27 2.59
CA GLY A 662 -23.70 18.51 2.09
C GLY A 662 -23.41 17.04 1.84
N PHE A 663 -22.35 16.79 1.08
CA PHE A 663 -21.99 15.46 0.59
C PHE A 663 -21.52 14.52 1.69
N ARG A 664 -20.73 15.01 2.65
CA ARG A 664 -20.23 14.20 3.78
C ARG A 664 -21.07 14.31 5.05
N GLN A 665 -22.19 15.04 4.99
CA GLN A 665 -23.17 15.21 6.07
C GLN A 665 -22.51 15.53 7.42
N TYR A 666 -21.71 16.60 7.43
CA TYR A 666 -21.21 17.19 8.66
C TYR A 666 -21.23 18.70 8.57
N TYR A 667 -21.17 19.34 9.73
CA TYR A 667 -20.97 20.76 9.84
C TYR A 667 -19.91 21.12 10.87
N CYS A 668 -19.29 22.28 10.69
CA CYS A 668 -18.45 22.91 11.70
C CYS A 668 -19.12 24.21 12.15
N ILE A 669 -18.93 24.57 13.42
CA ILE A 669 -19.56 25.75 14.02
C ILE A 669 -18.49 26.67 14.60
N TYR A 670 -18.61 27.96 14.28
CA TYR A 670 -17.97 29.07 14.98
C TYR A 670 -19.02 29.80 15.80
N HIS A 671 -18.76 30.06 17.08
CA HIS A 671 -19.66 30.81 17.96
C HIS A 671 -18.91 31.93 18.70
N PRO A 672 -19.34 33.21 18.65
CA PRO A 672 -18.60 34.34 19.20
C PRO A 672 -18.27 34.25 20.70
N LYS A 673 -19.22 33.75 21.53
CA LYS A 673 -19.00 33.61 22.97
C LYS A 673 -18.01 32.49 23.32
N TYR A 674 -17.78 31.56 22.39
CA TYR A 674 -16.81 30.49 22.55
C TYR A 674 -15.45 30.91 21.98
N ARG A 675 -14.74 31.82 22.68
CA ARG A 675 -13.29 31.96 22.48
C ARG A 675 -12.63 30.81 23.23
N SER A 676 -12.25 29.73 22.52
CA SER A 676 -11.42 28.69 23.13
C SER A 676 -10.18 29.36 23.74
N SER A 677 -10.07 29.33 25.06
CA SER A 677 -8.99 29.96 25.84
C SER A 677 -7.64 29.85 25.11
N LEU A 678 -7.08 31.03 24.84
CA LEU A 678 -5.66 31.22 24.59
C LEU A 678 -4.88 30.56 25.74
N LYS A 679 -3.86 29.77 25.40
CA LYS A 679 -2.72 29.38 26.23
C LYS A 679 -3.05 28.82 27.63
N GLY A 680 -2.92 27.49 27.80
CA GLY A 680 -2.48 26.92 29.08
C GLY A 680 -3.30 25.79 29.71
N TYR A 681 -4.39 25.29 29.12
CA TYR A 681 -5.25 24.33 29.86
C TYR A 681 -4.92 22.85 29.59
N ARG A 682 -4.70 22.10 30.69
CA ARG A 682 -4.40 20.66 30.74
C ARG A 682 -5.55 19.81 30.19
N GLN A 683 -5.20 18.64 29.66
CA GLN A 683 -6.11 17.66 29.07
C GLN A 683 -7.07 17.08 30.12
N SER A 684 -8.26 17.66 30.30
CA SER A 684 -9.38 16.93 30.87
C SER A 684 -10.04 16.04 29.80
N LYS A 685 -10.61 14.92 30.24
CA LYS A 685 -11.11 13.80 29.45
C LYS A 685 -12.19 14.26 28.44
N ASN A 686 -12.19 13.62 27.27
CA ASN A 686 -12.96 14.01 26.07
C ASN A 686 -14.48 14.16 26.25
N ARG A 687 -15.09 13.69 27.34
CA ARG A 687 -16.53 13.74 27.56
C ARG A 687 -17.04 15.13 27.99
N ASP A 688 -16.23 15.91 28.71
CA ASP A 688 -16.63 17.24 29.24
C ASP A 688 -16.56 18.37 28.20
N LYS A 689 -15.94 18.13 27.04
CA LYS A 689 -15.83 19.16 25.98
C LYS A 689 -17.14 19.41 25.24
N GLN A 690 -18.03 18.41 25.18
CA GLN A 690 -19.29 18.52 24.44
C GLN A 690 -20.32 19.31 25.26
N THR A 691 -20.47 19.01 26.55
CA THR A 691 -21.33 19.74 27.49
C THR A 691 -20.95 21.22 27.61
N ARG A 692 -19.65 21.57 27.68
CA ARG A 692 -19.22 22.99 27.70
C ARG A 692 -19.56 23.77 26.42
N TYR A 693 -19.51 23.12 25.26
CA TYR A 693 -19.83 23.75 23.97
C TYR A 693 -21.29 24.25 23.96
N PHE A 694 -22.22 23.41 24.46
CA PHE A 694 -23.66 23.72 24.52
C PHE A 694 -24.04 24.59 25.73
N ARG A 695 -23.40 24.41 26.89
CA ARG A 695 -23.59 25.32 28.04
C ARG A 695 -23.23 26.77 27.71
N SER A 696 -22.19 27.02 26.91
CA SER A 696 -21.85 28.39 26.45
C SER A 696 -22.93 29.03 25.55
N MET A 697 -23.76 28.20 24.91
CA MET A 697 -24.94 28.61 24.16
C MET A 697 -26.21 28.70 25.03
N GLY A 698 -26.12 28.42 26.33
CA GLY A 698 -27.22 28.43 27.30
C GLY A 698 -28.01 27.13 27.40
N ILE A 699 -27.39 25.99 27.06
CA ILE A 699 -28.08 24.69 26.95
C ILE A 699 -27.46 23.68 27.94
N GLY A 700 -28.26 23.20 28.90
CA GLY A 700 -27.89 22.14 29.86
C GLY A 700 -28.37 22.38 31.29
N SER A 701 -28.67 21.31 32.05
CA SER A 701 -28.91 21.34 33.50
C SER A 701 -27.60 21.11 34.31
N ASP A 702 -27.59 21.56 35.56
CA ASP A 702 -26.39 21.75 36.40
C ASP A 702 -25.93 20.52 37.21
N GLU A 703 -26.45 19.32 36.95
CA GLU A 703 -26.10 18.13 37.74
C GLU A 703 -24.94 17.34 37.10
N THR A 704 -23.70 17.71 37.45
CA THR A 704 -22.53 16.85 37.25
C THR A 704 -21.61 16.86 38.47
N ASP A 705 -21.17 15.66 38.88
CA ASP A 705 -20.23 15.40 39.97
C ASP A 705 -18.80 15.83 39.58
N THR A 706 -18.54 17.12 39.66
CA THR A 706 -17.18 17.70 39.62
C THR A 706 -16.70 18.00 41.04
N SER A 707 -15.38 17.90 41.27
CA SER A 707 -14.79 18.19 42.58
C SER A 707 -15.00 19.66 42.98
N GLU A 708 -15.04 19.96 44.28
CA GLU A 708 -15.32 21.33 44.75
C GLU A 708 -14.33 22.39 44.24
N GLU A 709 -13.06 22.03 44.04
CA GLU A 709 -12.05 22.91 43.43
C GLU A 709 -12.39 23.25 41.98
N GLU A 710 -12.83 22.28 41.18
CA GLU A 710 -13.29 22.51 39.80
C GLU A 710 -14.55 23.37 39.78
N ARG A 711 -15.48 23.20 40.73
CA ARG A 711 -16.69 24.04 40.89
C ARG A 711 -16.39 25.49 41.27
N LEU A 712 -15.28 25.77 41.95
CA LEU A 712 -14.88 27.13 42.32
C LEU A 712 -14.18 27.85 41.15
N GLU A 713 -13.29 27.17 40.44
CA GLU A 713 -12.65 27.73 39.23
C GLU A 713 -13.66 27.93 38.09
N GLU A 714 -14.60 27.00 37.89
CA GLU A 714 -15.67 27.13 36.89
C GLU A 714 -16.64 28.29 37.20
N ARG A 715 -17.02 28.49 38.47
CA ARG A 715 -17.84 29.65 38.87
C ARG A 715 -17.15 30.98 38.55
N HIS A 716 -15.83 31.06 38.73
CA HIS A 716 -15.06 32.26 38.39
C HIS A 716 -15.02 32.53 36.87
N LEU A 717 -14.86 31.50 36.03
CA LEU A 717 -14.84 31.64 34.57
C LEU A 717 -16.21 32.00 33.99
N ASP A 718 -17.29 31.41 34.53
CA ASP A 718 -18.67 31.70 34.12
C ASP A 718 -19.10 33.12 34.51
N GLU A 719 -18.67 33.63 35.67
CA GLU A 719 -18.92 35.04 36.06
C GLU A 719 -18.20 36.03 35.15
N VAL A 720 -16.96 35.73 34.75
CA VAL A 720 -16.17 36.58 33.84
C VAL A 720 -16.78 36.59 32.43
N GLN A 721 -17.35 35.47 31.96
CA GLN A 721 -17.97 35.38 30.63
C GLN A 721 -19.39 35.96 30.58
N LYS A 722 -20.21 35.82 31.65
CA LYS A 722 -21.57 36.38 31.68
C LYS A 722 -21.62 37.91 31.62
N LYS A 723 -20.56 38.62 32.04
CA LYS A 723 -20.55 40.09 32.10
C LYS A 723 -20.17 40.83 30.81
N LYS A 724 -19.77 40.16 29.73
CA LYS A 724 -19.47 40.82 28.45
C LYS A 724 -20.61 40.65 27.45
N SER A 725 -21.47 41.67 27.32
CA SER A 725 -22.30 41.80 26.11
C SER A 725 -21.40 42.24 24.96
N PHE A 726 -21.21 41.36 23.97
CA PHE A 726 -20.49 41.74 22.74
C PHE A 726 -21.35 42.70 21.91
N LYS A 727 -20.73 43.74 21.35
CA LYS A 727 -21.37 44.56 20.32
C LYS A 727 -21.47 43.75 19.02
N VAL A 728 -22.45 44.07 18.17
CA VAL A 728 -22.68 43.36 16.91
C VAL A 728 -21.44 43.38 16.02
N GLU A 729 -20.67 44.48 16.01
CA GLU A 729 -19.47 44.62 15.19
C GLU A 729 -18.32 43.70 15.62
N GLU A 730 -18.31 43.22 16.87
CA GLU A 730 -17.23 42.42 17.45
C GLU A 730 -17.46 40.90 17.29
N LEU A 731 -18.65 40.49 16.86
CA LEU A 731 -19.05 39.07 16.83
C LEU A 731 -18.18 38.22 15.88
N LEU A 732 -17.71 38.81 14.78
CA LEU A 732 -16.94 38.10 13.74
C LEU A 732 -15.42 38.28 13.85
N GLU A 733 -14.88 38.99 14.85
CA GLU A 733 -13.43 39.22 14.99
C GLU A 733 -12.60 37.93 15.01
N GLY A 734 -13.12 36.86 15.62
CA GLY A 734 -12.44 35.57 15.71
C GLY A 734 -12.56 34.71 14.45
N LEU A 735 -13.35 35.13 13.46
CA LEU A 735 -13.69 34.32 12.29
C LEU A 735 -12.48 34.06 11.36
N PRO A 736 -11.59 35.02 11.04
CA PRO A 736 -10.46 34.76 10.14
C PRO A 736 -9.55 33.63 10.64
N ASN A 737 -9.17 33.67 11.92
CA ASN A 737 -8.38 32.61 12.55
C ASN A 737 -9.10 31.26 12.56
N TRP A 738 -10.43 31.26 12.67
CA TRP A 738 -11.23 30.04 12.59
C TRP A 738 -11.31 29.50 11.16
N LEU A 739 -11.38 30.37 10.15
CA LEU A 739 -11.37 29.99 8.72
C LEU A 739 -10.05 29.32 8.32
N ASP A 740 -8.92 29.84 8.75
CA ASP A 740 -7.61 29.22 8.50
C ASP A 740 -7.58 27.80 9.07
N ARG A 741 -8.02 27.64 10.33
CA ARG A 741 -8.13 26.32 10.98
C ARG A 741 -9.13 25.40 10.26
N LEU A 742 -10.21 25.95 9.72
CA LEU A 742 -11.23 25.18 8.99
C LEU A 742 -10.64 24.62 7.68
N PHE A 743 -9.84 25.41 6.97
CA PHE A 743 -9.18 24.99 5.73
C PHE A 743 -8.02 24.04 5.99
N ASP A 744 -7.29 24.20 7.10
CA ASP A 744 -6.30 23.22 7.58
C ASP A 744 -6.94 21.90 8.05
N GLY A 745 -8.25 21.91 8.31
CA GLY A 745 -8.97 20.74 8.82
C GLY A 745 -8.86 20.54 10.34
N ASN A 746 -8.40 21.56 11.07
CA ASN A 746 -8.18 21.57 12.52
C ASN A 746 -9.42 22.01 13.34
N VAL A 747 -10.60 22.03 12.72
CA VAL A 747 -11.88 22.37 13.35
C VAL A 747 -12.72 21.11 13.56
N LYS A 748 -13.39 21.02 14.70
CA LYS A 748 -14.28 19.89 15.06
C LYS A 748 -15.44 19.79 14.05
N ARG A 749 -15.65 18.57 13.54
CA ARG A 749 -16.74 18.22 12.62
C ARG A 749 -17.84 17.52 13.40
N PHE A 750 -19.06 18.01 13.28
CA PHE A 750 -20.26 17.41 13.85
C PHE A 750 -20.99 16.69 12.73
N HIS A 751 -20.99 15.35 12.80
CA HIS A 751 -21.66 14.50 11.81
C HIS A 751 -23.14 14.38 12.14
N ILE A 752 -23.98 14.43 11.11
CA ILE A 752 -25.43 14.29 11.20
C ILE A 752 -25.88 13.17 10.27
N SER A 753 -26.96 12.47 10.63
CA SER A 753 -27.58 11.43 9.80
C SER A 753 -28.28 12.03 8.59
N GLU A 754 -28.98 13.14 8.80
CA GLU A 754 -29.74 13.84 7.77
C GLU A 754 -29.74 15.36 8.00
N TRP A 755 -30.07 16.07 6.93
CA TRP A 755 -30.13 17.53 6.90
C TRP A 755 -31.58 17.96 7.23
N PRO A 756 -31.83 18.69 8.34
CA PRO A 756 -33.18 19.08 8.72
C PRO A 756 -33.79 20.02 7.67
N PRO A 757 -35.09 19.92 7.35
CA PRO A 757 -35.72 20.77 6.34
C PRO A 757 -35.74 22.24 6.81
N VAL A 758 -35.30 23.17 5.96
CA VAL A 758 -35.53 24.61 6.15
C VAL A 758 -36.96 24.92 5.73
N LYS A 759 -37.72 25.60 6.60
CA LYS A 759 -39.10 26.01 6.32
C LYS A 759 -39.17 27.10 5.25
#